data_AF-A0A432HQR0-F1
#
_entry.id   AF-A0A432HQR0-F1
#
_cell.length_a   1.000
_cell.length_b   1.000
_cell.length_c   1.000
_cell.angle_alpha   90.00
_cell.angle_beta   90.00
_cell.angle_gamma   90.00
#
_symmetry.space_group_name_H-M   'P 1'
#
loop_
_entity.id
_entity.type
_entity.pdbx_description
1 polymer ?
#
loop_
_entity_poly.entity_id
_entity_poly.type
_entity_poly.pdbx_seq_one_letter_code
_entity_poly.pdbx_strand_id
1 'polypeptide(L)'
;MRDFDDDYTSDYKGREIETAGEEARQMVDIILAPPGETSRKVREAVARKTVRNFRDHINRGFLAYRKSVTEATNFALTEWTGEGSVLVDALDRKFLDLLGGFGLYSYGIRHPRIIAAVKAQLDRSPQYSQEMLDPLRAQLARVLALLTPGKIQYGFFSNSGTEAVEGAMKLAKFYTGKKGFVAMLKGFHGKTLGSLSLMGKKTYRQPLLPLLEGVRHVPFGDADAVEAVLAAARAVGDDIAAVVAEPVQGEAGAVVPPDEFWPRLREVCNHYGVLLIADEVQTGMGRTGEIFGVDHWNVAPDILCLGKALGGGVVPMSAFLSTAKIWECMEPNPFMHTTTTGGNPLACAAALAAITVLLDEDLAGQARAKGKYVKEQLAQLQDRYPGVLAKVRGLGLLIGMEFPTDGIGYKVAAGLFSRGVLTAGTLTNARNIRFEPALNIPQNILDEILNRIEDVFKTIEPSRQAATAYLHTGQVLHVDLSNRTTRTMPTNPEWVRDYIGGWGLGVRYFVDQVAPDVDPLSADNALVLMTGPMCGTLAPTASRMCLVSKSPLTGTIFESNIGGSFGPELKFAGYDGLVITGASDTPVYLRIEDDRVRIEDAGDLWGKGIFETEAYLIDTMGPQVKSLSIGPAGENRIPFACIGSEAYRQMGRGGGGALFGAKNLKCIAVTGTGGVQVADIGNFWGKVSTARDASLLTEDNLWAQSDGTPILVDLTNELGIHPTRNFTAGVNPNRRGLDSEAIKSVKIGDRACASCPLGCGNFTSVDGVQLEGPEYETLCLGGSNCEINDLKSVMQFNRLCDDVGLDTMSTGNTIGLAMDLTESGRHDFGLAFGKEKDYLAVVTEIAHLATDRGRDLALGAAALAGKYDAEEDVAHAKGLEMPAYDPRGNYGMALAYATSERGACHLRAFTITAEDPFKVQDLVRDVIDNQNSNAVKWCMCFCDFWGSVDTTLMAELLSTGLGRQVSADDLDKTGERVWNLIRLYNLAAGFTAADDVLSEKMAKKALKGGPHDGRVISAEILEEMKVRYYYLRKWDEGGRPRKEKLHELGMDTLSLADEI
;
A
#
# COMPACT_ATOMS: atom_id res chain seq x y z
N MET A 1 -13.59 -31.98 15.21
CA MET A 1 -13.74 -33.17 14.35
C MET A 1 -14.61 -32.76 13.19
N ARG A 2 -14.19 -32.94 11.95
CA ARG A 2 -15.14 -32.96 10.83
C ARG A 2 -15.80 -34.34 10.91
N ASP A 3 -17.11 -34.38 11.05
CA ASP A 3 -17.85 -35.64 10.97
C ASP A 3 -17.60 -36.22 9.58
N PHE A 4 -16.89 -37.34 9.54
CA PHE A 4 -16.77 -38.19 8.36
C PHE A 4 -18.01 -39.08 8.30
N ASP A 5 -19.19 -38.46 8.27
CA ASP A 5 -20.43 -39.16 7.92
C ASP A 5 -20.54 -39.11 6.40
N ASP A 6 -19.95 -40.08 5.74
CA ASP A 6 -20.34 -40.45 4.39
C ASP A 6 -20.40 -41.97 4.32
N ASP A 7 -21.59 -42.42 3.96
CA ASP A 7 -22.01 -43.79 3.72
C ASP A 7 -21.15 -44.41 2.61
N TYR A 8 -20.04 -45.04 3.00
CA TYR A 8 -19.08 -45.69 2.09
C TYR A 8 -19.67 -46.87 1.30
N THR A 9 -20.96 -47.19 1.48
CA THR A 9 -21.59 -48.38 0.90
C THR A 9 -22.74 -48.12 -0.07
N SER A 10 -23.36 -46.93 -0.09
CA SER A 10 -24.60 -46.72 -0.85
C SER A 10 -24.44 -46.25 -2.31
N ASP A 11 -23.24 -45.82 -2.74
CA ASP A 11 -23.04 -45.26 -4.09
C ASP A 11 -21.86 -45.86 -4.87
N TYR A 12 -21.40 -47.06 -4.50
CA TYR A 12 -20.41 -47.80 -5.29
C TYR A 12 -21.06 -48.37 -6.56
N LYS A 13 -21.19 -47.52 -7.60
CA LYS A 13 -21.41 -47.98 -8.97
C LYS A 13 -20.20 -48.84 -9.35
N GLY A 14 -20.45 -50.10 -9.75
CA GLY A 14 -19.39 -51.04 -10.10
C GLY A 14 -18.34 -50.45 -11.07
N ARG A 15 -17.10 -50.94 -11.00
CA ARG A 15 -15.98 -50.43 -11.83
C ARG A 15 -16.31 -50.54 -13.31
N GLU A 16 -16.13 -49.46 -14.07
CA GLU A 16 -16.21 -49.45 -15.53
C GLU A 16 -14.95 -50.04 -16.17
N ILE A 17 -14.73 -51.34 -15.98
CA ILE A 17 -13.50 -52.05 -16.39
C ILE A 17 -13.31 -52.00 -17.90
N GLU A 18 -14.38 -52.15 -18.68
CA GLU A 18 -14.33 -52.16 -20.15
C GLU A 18 -13.93 -50.78 -20.69
N THR A 19 -14.60 -49.71 -20.25
CA THR A 19 -14.26 -48.32 -20.59
C THR A 19 -12.81 -48.00 -20.23
N ALA A 20 -12.37 -48.38 -19.02
CA ALA A 20 -10.98 -48.17 -18.61
C ALA A 20 -9.98 -48.93 -19.52
N GLY A 21 -10.33 -50.14 -19.95
CA GLY A 21 -9.52 -50.94 -20.87
C GLY A 21 -9.46 -50.36 -22.28
N GLU A 22 -10.54 -49.75 -22.78
CA GLU A 22 -10.57 -49.04 -24.07
C GLU A 22 -9.74 -47.76 -24.03
N GLU A 23 -9.91 -46.95 -22.98
CA GLU A 23 -9.13 -45.75 -22.71
C GLU A 23 -7.62 -46.02 -22.69
N ALA A 24 -7.21 -47.08 -21.96
CA ALA A 24 -5.81 -47.49 -21.89
C ALA A 24 -5.26 -47.95 -23.24
N ARG A 25 -6.00 -48.82 -23.96
CA ARG A 25 -5.59 -49.32 -25.29
C ARG A 25 -5.43 -48.17 -26.28
N GLN A 26 -6.39 -47.24 -26.32
CA GLN A 26 -6.33 -46.07 -27.20
C GLN A 26 -5.04 -45.28 -27.00
N MET A 27 -4.63 -45.03 -25.75
CA MET A 27 -3.41 -44.27 -25.49
C MET A 27 -2.14 -45.07 -25.82
N VAL A 28 -2.12 -46.39 -25.57
CA VAL A 28 -1.00 -47.26 -25.95
C VAL A 28 -0.82 -47.29 -27.47
N ASP A 29 -1.90 -47.42 -28.24
CA ASP A 29 -1.86 -47.40 -29.71
C ASP A 29 -1.30 -46.07 -30.24
N ILE A 30 -1.65 -44.95 -29.58
CA ILE A 30 -1.10 -43.62 -29.91
C ILE A 30 0.40 -43.55 -29.60
N ILE A 31 0.87 -44.10 -28.48
CA ILE A 31 2.30 -44.11 -28.10
C ILE A 31 3.14 -44.98 -29.05
N LEU A 32 2.58 -46.09 -29.53
CA LEU A 32 3.25 -47.00 -30.47
C LEU A 32 3.35 -46.43 -31.88
N ALA A 33 2.44 -45.53 -32.26
CA ALA A 33 2.53 -44.82 -33.53
C ALA A 33 3.71 -43.83 -33.52
N PRO A 34 4.52 -43.75 -34.60
CA PRO A 34 5.53 -42.73 -34.71
C PRO A 34 4.91 -41.33 -34.56
N PRO A 35 5.53 -40.40 -33.79
CA PRO A 35 4.91 -39.11 -33.49
C PRO A 35 4.53 -38.27 -34.72
N GLY A 36 5.23 -38.43 -35.84
CA GLY A 36 4.94 -37.78 -37.12
C GLY A 36 3.86 -38.45 -37.97
N GLU A 37 3.43 -39.66 -37.62
CA GLU A 37 2.41 -40.44 -38.32
C GLU A 37 1.02 -40.34 -37.66
N THR A 38 0.94 -39.75 -36.46
CA THR A 38 -0.34 -39.50 -35.78
C THR A 38 -1.08 -38.32 -36.42
N SER A 39 -2.26 -38.58 -37.00
CA SER A 39 -3.06 -37.55 -37.66
C SER A 39 -3.39 -36.36 -36.75
N ARG A 40 -3.47 -35.14 -37.31
CA ARG A 40 -3.83 -33.92 -36.57
C ARG A 40 -5.15 -34.04 -35.80
N LYS A 41 -6.15 -34.69 -36.40
CA LYS A 41 -7.46 -34.93 -35.76
C LYS A 41 -7.33 -35.72 -34.45
N VAL A 42 -6.47 -36.74 -34.43
CA VAL A 42 -6.19 -37.54 -33.23
C VAL A 42 -5.46 -36.71 -32.19
N ARG A 43 -4.42 -35.96 -32.60
CA ARG A 43 -3.66 -35.09 -31.68
C ARG A 43 -4.50 -33.98 -31.03
N GLU A 44 -5.41 -33.37 -31.79
CA GLU A 44 -6.39 -32.41 -31.24
C GLU A 44 -7.37 -33.05 -30.26
N ALA A 45 -7.78 -34.29 -30.51
CA ALA A 45 -8.63 -35.04 -29.59
C ALA A 45 -7.89 -35.35 -28.29
N VAL A 46 -6.62 -35.76 -28.37
CA VAL A 46 -5.75 -35.96 -27.20
C VAL A 46 -5.62 -34.66 -26.42
N ALA A 47 -5.30 -33.53 -27.06
CA ALA A 47 -5.15 -32.25 -26.38
C ALA A 47 -6.41 -31.84 -25.60
N ARG A 48 -7.59 -31.92 -26.23
CA ARG A 48 -8.88 -31.64 -25.55
C ARG A 48 -9.13 -32.58 -24.38
N LYS A 49 -8.82 -33.87 -24.54
CA LYS A 49 -9.02 -34.89 -23.51
C LYS A 49 -8.08 -34.70 -22.34
N THR A 50 -6.81 -34.37 -22.59
CA THR A 50 -5.82 -34.06 -21.55
C THR A 50 -6.31 -32.95 -20.63
N VAL A 51 -6.84 -31.85 -21.18
CA VAL A 51 -7.36 -30.73 -20.39
C VAL A 51 -8.52 -31.18 -19.49
N ARG A 52 -9.46 -31.96 -20.05
CA ARG A 52 -10.58 -32.52 -19.27
C ARG A 52 -10.08 -33.48 -18.19
N ASN A 53 -9.17 -34.39 -18.51
CA ASN A 53 -8.65 -35.36 -17.55
C ASN A 53 -7.86 -34.68 -16.43
N PHE A 54 -7.10 -33.61 -16.70
CA PHE A 54 -6.47 -32.83 -15.65
C PHE A 54 -7.49 -32.14 -14.74
N ARG A 55 -8.57 -31.60 -15.32
CA ARG A 55 -9.67 -30.96 -14.57
C ARG A 55 -10.41 -31.96 -13.68
N ASP A 56 -10.76 -33.11 -14.26
CA ASP A 56 -11.73 -34.04 -13.70
C ASP A 56 -11.06 -35.16 -12.86
N HIS A 57 -9.78 -35.46 -13.12
CA HIS A 57 -9.11 -36.64 -12.53
C HIS A 57 -7.73 -36.35 -11.91
N ILE A 58 -7.15 -35.17 -12.10
CA ILE A 58 -5.91 -34.77 -11.41
C ILE A 58 -6.19 -33.73 -10.35
N ASN A 59 -6.47 -32.49 -10.76
CA ASN A 59 -6.83 -31.39 -9.88
C ASN A 59 -7.21 -30.18 -10.74
N ARG A 60 -8.48 -29.76 -10.69
CA ARG A 60 -9.00 -28.59 -11.43
C ARG A 60 -8.20 -27.30 -11.20
N GLY A 61 -7.61 -27.14 -10.01
CA GLY A 61 -6.76 -26.00 -9.67
C GLY A 61 -5.49 -25.88 -10.52
N PHE A 62 -4.99 -26.96 -11.14
CA PHE A 62 -3.83 -26.89 -12.04
C PHE A 62 -4.09 -25.97 -13.23
N LEU A 63 -5.30 -26.02 -13.80
CA LEU A 63 -5.69 -25.19 -14.93
C LEU A 63 -5.86 -23.73 -14.52
N ALA A 64 -6.28 -23.46 -13.28
CA ALA A 64 -6.41 -22.11 -12.75
C ALA A 64 -5.05 -21.51 -12.31
N TYR A 65 -4.10 -22.35 -11.88
CA TYR A 65 -2.79 -21.92 -11.36
C TYR A 65 -1.76 -21.67 -12.48
N ARG A 66 -1.83 -22.43 -13.59
CA ARG A 66 -0.96 -22.21 -14.76
C ARG A 66 -1.54 -21.17 -15.73
N LYS A 67 -1.79 -19.95 -15.24
CA LYS A 67 -2.44 -18.87 -15.99
C LYS A 67 -1.71 -18.44 -17.27
N SER A 68 -0.37 -18.56 -17.28
CA SER A 68 0.43 -18.32 -18.50
C SER A 68 0.00 -19.21 -19.67
N VAL A 69 -0.54 -20.41 -19.39
CA VAL A 69 -1.04 -21.37 -20.38
C VAL A 69 -2.50 -21.12 -20.78
N THR A 70 -3.31 -20.52 -19.90
CA THR A 70 -4.76 -20.36 -20.10
C THR A 70 -5.20 -18.98 -20.58
N GLU A 71 -4.46 -17.92 -20.27
CA GLU A 71 -4.78 -16.54 -20.71
C GLU A 71 -4.06 -16.15 -22.01
N ALA A 72 -2.95 -16.82 -22.36
CA ALA A 72 -2.14 -16.46 -23.52
C ALA A 72 -2.70 -16.96 -24.88
N THR A 73 -3.57 -18.00 -24.93
CA THR A 73 -4.28 -18.44 -26.15
C THR A 73 -5.50 -19.33 -25.83
N ASN A 74 -6.46 -19.42 -26.77
CA ASN A 74 -7.75 -20.15 -26.66
C ASN A 74 -7.69 -21.70 -26.53
N PHE A 75 -6.51 -22.32 -26.37
CA PHE A 75 -6.39 -23.78 -26.17
C PHE A 75 -5.22 -24.11 -25.22
N ALA A 76 -5.51 -24.81 -24.12
CA ALA A 76 -4.50 -25.31 -23.21
C ALA A 76 -3.50 -26.24 -23.93
N LEU A 77 -2.21 -26.01 -23.69
CA LEU A 77 -1.10 -26.74 -24.31
C LEU A 77 -1.05 -28.19 -23.85
N THR A 78 -0.66 -29.09 -24.76
CA THR A 78 -0.40 -30.50 -24.47
C THR A 78 0.94 -30.87 -25.09
N GLU A 79 1.95 -31.14 -24.26
CA GLU A 79 3.27 -31.58 -24.70
C GLU A 79 3.17 -32.83 -25.59
N TRP A 80 3.99 -32.90 -26.65
CA TRP A 80 3.94 -34.01 -27.61
C TRP A 80 5.33 -34.57 -27.93
N THR A 81 6.25 -33.72 -28.40
CA THR A 81 7.63 -34.11 -28.72
C THR A 81 8.61 -33.02 -28.27
N GLY A 82 9.90 -33.33 -28.25
CA GLY A 82 10.94 -32.34 -27.98
C GLY A 82 12.32 -32.90 -28.30
N GLU A 83 13.25 -32.00 -28.60
CA GLU A 83 14.63 -32.33 -28.95
C GLU A 83 15.52 -31.12 -28.64
N GLY A 84 16.67 -31.36 -28.00
CA GLY A 84 17.61 -30.31 -27.65
C GLY A 84 16.98 -29.27 -26.72
N SER A 85 16.86 -28.02 -27.18
CA SER A 85 16.26 -26.91 -26.41
C SER A 85 14.85 -26.54 -26.87
N VAL A 86 14.16 -27.42 -27.61
CA VAL A 86 12.84 -27.14 -28.18
C VAL A 86 11.82 -28.21 -27.78
N LEU A 87 10.66 -27.76 -27.28
CA LEU A 87 9.46 -28.57 -27.06
C LEU A 87 8.42 -28.25 -28.14
N VAL A 88 7.67 -29.27 -28.55
CA VAL A 88 6.59 -29.16 -29.53
C VAL A 88 5.32 -29.74 -28.93
N ASP A 89 4.24 -28.98 -29.00
CA ASP A 89 2.94 -29.41 -28.50
C ASP A 89 2.19 -30.28 -29.53
N ALA A 90 1.04 -30.83 -29.13
CA ALA A 90 0.20 -31.69 -29.97
C ALA A 90 -0.36 -30.97 -31.22
N LEU A 91 -0.28 -29.64 -31.28
CA LEU A 91 -0.76 -28.80 -32.37
C LEU A 91 0.39 -28.19 -33.21
N ASP A 92 1.59 -28.77 -33.11
CA ASP A 92 2.80 -28.36 -33.84
C ASP A 92 3.36 -26.97 -33.46
N ARG A 93 2.94 -26.41 -32.33
CA ARG A 93 3.52 -25.17 -31.78
C ARG A 93 4.85 -25.48 -31.13
N LYS A 94 5.89 -24.74 -31.54
CA LYS A 94 7.26 -24.87 -31.03
C LYS A 94 7.53 -23.90 -29.89
N PHE A 95 8.23 -24.37 -28.88
CA PHE A 95 8.61 -23.60 -27.72
C PHE A 95 10.09 -23.77 -27.40
N LEU A 96 10.81 -22.65 -27.23
CA LEU A 96 12.19 -22.64 -26.75
C LEU A 96 12.21 -22.83 -25.24
N ASP A 97 12.96 -23.82 -24.75
CA ASP A 97 13.01 -24.15 -23.33
C ASP A 97 14.06 -23.30 -22.59
N LEU A 98 13.58 -22.30 -21.84
CA LEU A 98 14.39 -21.46 -20.96
C LEU A 98 14.45 -22.02 -19.53
N LEU A 99 13.56 -22.95 -19.18
CA LEU A 99 13.37 -23.49 -17.83
C LEU A 99 14.10 -24.83 -17.61
N GLY A 100 14.49 -25.52 -18.68
CA GLY A 100 15.23 -26.78 -18.60
C GLY A 100 14.48 -27.85 -17.83
N GLY A 101 13.14 -27.83 -17.80
CA GLY A 101 12.34 -28.73 -16.97
C GLY A 101 12.64 -28.64 -15.47
N PHE A 102 12.86 -27.43 -14.94
CA PHE A 102 13.30 -27.18 -13.55
C PHE A 102 14.69 -27.77 -13.23
N GLY A 103 15.58 -27.73 -14.21
CA GLY A 103 16.96 -28.27 -14.14
C GLY A 103 17.09 -29.75 -14.54
N LEU A 104 16.02 -30.39 -15.01
CA LEU A 104 16.02 -31.78 -15.49
C LEU A 104 16.75 -31.94 -16.83
N TYR A 105 16.56 -31.01 -17.76
CA TYR A 105 17.04 -31.08 -19.15
C TYR A 105 18.41 -30.43 -19.36
N SER A 106 19.33 -30.56 -18.41
CA SER A 106 20.71 -30.02 -18.54
C SER A 106 21.43 -30.51 -19.80
N TYR A 107 21.13 -31.70 -20.30
CA TYR A 107 21.74 -32.28 -21.52
C TYR A 107 20.96 -31.97 -22.80
N GLY A 108 19.86 -31.20 -22.70
CA GLY A 108 18.85 -31.09 -23.73
C GLY A 108 17.87 -32.27 -23.70
N ILE A 109 16.69 -32.02 -24.25
CA ILE A 109 15.61 -32.99 -24.35
C ILE A 109 16.06 -34.10 -25.32
N ARG A 110 16.00 -35.35 -24.84
CA ARG A 110 16.30 -36.56 -25.63
C ARG A 110 17.69 -36.58 -26.27
N HIS A 111 18.74 -36.25 -25.51
CA HIS A 111 20.12 -36.32 -26.00
C HIS A 111 20.42 -37.68 -26.68
N PRO A 112 20.90 -37.73 -27.94
CA PRO A 112 20.97 -38.96 -28.73
C PRO A 112 21.77 -40.09 -28.08
N ARG A 113 22.92 -39.76 -27.46
CA ARG A 113 23.79 -40.74 -26.77
C ARG A 113 23.11 -41.35 -25.54
N ILE A 114 22.34 -40.55 -24.80
CA ILE A 114 21.63 -40.99 -23.59
C ILE A 114 20.44 -41.88 -23.98
N ILE A 115 19.65 -41.45 -24.97
CA ILE A 115 18.52 -42.24 -25.50
C ILE A 115 19.01 -43.57 -26.06
N ALA A 116 20.11 -43.59 -26.79
CA ALA A 116 20.70 -44.83 -27.31
C ALA A 116 21.09 -45.79 -26.19
N ALA A 117 21.72 -45.30 -25.12
CA ALA A 117 22.09 -46.13 -23.96
C ALA A 117 20.87 -46.70 -23.24
N VAL A 118 19.83 -45.89 -23.03
CA VAL A 118 18.56 -46.33 -22.40
C VAL A 118 17.86 -47.39 -23.24
N LYS A 119 17.76 -47.18 -24.57
CA LYS A 119 17.17 -48.17 -25.49
C LYS A 119 17.95 -49.48 -25.50
N ALA A 120 19.28 -49.41 -25.59
CA ALA A 120 20.12 -50.60 -25.54
C ALA A 120 19.99 -51.37 -24.22
N GLN A 121 19.72 -50.68 -23.11
CA GLN A 121 19.47 -51.33 -21.83
C GLN A 121 18.04 -51.87 -21.71
N LEU A 122 17.03 -51.23 -22.32
CA LEU A 122 15.65 -51.75 -22.40
C LEU A 122 15.62 -53.14 -23.04
N ASP A 123 16.42 -53.37 -24.09
CA ASP A 123 16.53 -54.66 -24.78
C ASP A 123 17.24 -55.75 -23.95
N ARG A 124 17.87 -55.37 -22.83
CA ARG A 124 18.54 -56.29 -21.90
C ARG A 124 17.65 -56.59 -20.69
N SER A 125 17.47 -55.59 -19.84
CA SER A 125 16.57 -55.67 -18.69
C SER A 125 16.16 -54.28 -18.25
N PRO A 126 14.85 -53.98 -18.17
CA PRO A 126 14.35 -52.68 -17.74
C PRO A 126 14.43 -52.48 -16.21
N GLN A 127 14.54 -53.56 -15.44
CA GLN A 127 14.60 -53.56 -13.97
C GLN A 127 15.58 -54.63 -13.46
N TYR A 128 16.04 -54.48 -12.22
CA TYR A 128 16.81 -55.52 -11.52
C TYR A 128 15.88 -56.46 -10.74
N SER A 129 16.37 -57.63 -10.32
CA SER A 129 15.60 -58.57 -9.48
C SER A 129 15.63 -58.24 -7.98
N GLN A 130 16.43 -57.25 -7.57
CA GLN A 130 16.82 -56.93 -6.18
C GLN A 130 17.69 -58.00 -5.50
N GLU A 131 17.51 -59.27 -5.84
CA GLU A 131 18.32 -60.39 -5.34
C GLU A 131 19.68 -60.50 -6.03
N MET A 132 19.76 -60.18 -7.33
CA MET A 132 21.01 -60.18 -8.08
C MET A 132 21.71 -58.83 -8.02
N LEU A 133 23.04 -58.84 -7.98
CA LEU A 133 23.85 -57.64 -8.08
C LEU A 133 23.76 -57.04 -9.49
N ASP A 134 23.29 -55.81 -9.59
CA ASP A 134 23.23 -55.06 -10.85
C ASP A 134 24.60 -54.42 -11.19
N PRO A 135 25.21 -54.75 -12.34
CA PRO A 135 26.52 -54.21 -12.71
C PRO A 135 26.48 -52.71 -13.02
N LEU A 136 25.37 -52.17 -13.54
CA LEU A 136 25.30 -50.75 -13.91
C LEU A 136 25.23 -49.85 -12.68
N ARG A 137 24.45 -50.24 -11.66
CA ARG A 137 24.39 -49.57 -10.36
C ARG A 137 25.74 -49.57 -9.66
N ALA A 138 26.44 -50.71 -9.66
CA ALA A 138 27.79 -50.80 -9.08
C ALA A 138 28.78 -49.90 -9.82
N GLN A 139 28.74 -49.89 -11.15
CA GLN A 139 29.63 -49.06 -11.96
C GLN A 139 29.32 -47.56 -11.80
N LEU A 140 28.04 -47.18 -11.76
CA LEU A 140 27.65 -45.79 -11.52
C LEU A 140 28.12 -45.30 -10.16
N ALA A 141 27.98 -46.12 -9.10
CA ALA A 141 28.49 -45.78 -7.77
C ALA A 141 30.00 -45.50 -7.81
N ARG A 142 30.76 -46.36 -8.50
CA ARG A 142 32.21 -46.16 -8.70
C ARG A 142 32.52 -44.87 -9.45
N VAL A 143 31.81 -44.59 -10.53
CA VAL A 143 32.02 -43.37 -11.34
C VAL A 143 31.73 -42.13 -10.52
N LEU A 144 30.63 -42.11 -9.77
CA LEU A 144 30.29 -40.99 -8.89
C LEU A 144 31.33 -40.80 -7.77
N ALA A 145 31.81 -41.88 -7.15
CA ALA A 145 32.87 -41.82 -6.15
C ALA A 145 34.18 -41.22 -6.69
N LEU A 146 34.50 -41.43 -7.96
CA LEU A 146 35.65 -40.82 -8.62
C LEU A 146 35.43 -39.34 -8.96
N LEU A 147 34.17 -38.93 -9.12
CA LEU A 147 33.81 -37.59 -9.57
C LEU A 147 33.61 -36.62 -8.41
N THR A 148 32.96 -37.06 -7.33
CA THR A 148 32.61 -36.23 -6.18
C THR A 148 33.82 -35.72 -5.41
N PRO A 149 33.75 -34.50 -4.82
CA PRO A 149 34.85 -33.91 -4.07
C PRO A 149 35.14 -34.67 -2.76
N GLY A 150 36.39 -34.56 -2.31
CA GLY A 150 36.84 -35.13 -1.04
C GLY A 150 37.01 -36.65 -1.05
N LYS A 151 36.43 -37.34 -0.05
CA LYS A 151 36.57 -38.78 0.16
C LYS A 151 35.22 -39.51 0.09
N ILE A 152 34.25 -38.94 -0.63
CA ILE A 152 32.95 -39.57 -0.87
C ILE A 152 33.17 -40.85 -1.70
N GLN A 153 32.60 -41.96 -1.26
CA GLN A 153 32.89 -43.29 -1.83
C GLN A 153 31.64 -44.15 -1.98
N TYR A 154 30.68 -44.06 -1.05
CA TYR A 154 29.48 -44.89 -1.04
C TYR A 154 28.25 -44.07 -1.37
N GLY A 155 27.24 -44.74 -1.90
CA GLY A 155 26.03 -44.08 -2.34
C GLY A 155 24.83 -44.99 -2.39
N PHE A 156 23.66 -44.38 -2.25
CA PHE A 156 22.37 -45.02 -2.41
C PHE A 156 21.57 -44.26 -3.46
N PHE A 157 20.89 -44.97 -4.34
CA PHE A 157 20.16 -44.42 -5.47
C PHE A 157 18.66 -44.48 -5.23
N SER A 158 17.97 -43.38 -5.51
CA SER A 158 16.53 -43.20 -5.32
C SER A 158 15.89 -42.61 -6.59
N ASN A 159 14.59 -42.27 -6.55
CA ASN A 159 13.88 -41.79 -7.75
C ASN A 159 13.75 -40.26 -7.83
N SER A 160 13.86 -39.55 -6.70
CA SER A 160 13.65 -38.10 -6.63
C SER A 160 14.60 -37.40 -5.65
N GLY A 161 14.83 -36.09 -5.84
CA GLY A 161 15.70 -35.32 -4.96
C GLY A 161 15.24 -35.29 -3.50
N THR A 162 13.92 -35.26 -3.27
CA THR A 162 13.36 -35.29 -1.90
C THR A 162 13.69 -36.61 -1.18
N GLU A 163 13.69 -37.75 -1.90
CA GLU A 163 14.12 -39.04 -1.33
C GLU A 163 15.62 -39.05 -1.01
N ALA A 164 16.45 -38.42 -1.84
CA ALA A 164 17.88 -38.31 -1.58
C ALA A 164 18.17 -37.49 -0.31
N VAL A 165 17.46 -36.37 -0.13
CA VAL A 165 17.56 -35.55 1.08
C VAL A 165 17.09 -36.32 2.32
N GLU A 166 15.95 -37.02 2.27
CA GLU A 166 15.49 -37.83 3.42
C GLU A 166 16.45 -38.99 3.72
N GLY A 167 17.04 -39.60 2.70
CA GLY A 167 18.09 -40.60 2.83
C GLY A 167 19.33 -40.05 3.55
N ALA A 168 19.79 -38.86 3.13
CA ALA A 168 20.90 -38.14 3.76
C ALA A 168 20.60 -37.77 5.23
N MET A 169 19.38 -37.32 5.53
CA MET A 169 18.94 -37.07 6.91
C MET A 169 19.03 -38.34 7.76
N LYS A 170 18.55 -39.48 7.25
CA LYS A 170 18.62 -40.76 7.98
C LYS A 170 20.06 -41.21 8.20
N LEU A 171 20.90 -41.13 7.17
CA LEU A 171 22.32 -41.46 7.29
C LEU A 171 23.02 -40.60 8.35
N ALA A 172 22.77 -39.29 8.35
CA ALA A 172 23.33 -38.38 9.36
C ALA A 172 22.90 -38.76 10.77
N LYS A 173 21.63 -39.15 10.99
CA LYS A 173 21.13 -39.61 12.29
C LYS A 173 21.74 -40.96 12.71
N PHE A 174 21.87 -41.91 11.79
CA PHE A 174 22.48 -43.21 12.09
C PHE A 174 23.95 -43.08 12.48
N TYR A 175 24.70 -42.25 11.75
CA TYR A 175 26.12 -42.07 12.02
C TYR A 175 26.39 -41.28 13.29
N THR A 176 25.72 -40.14 13.48
CA THR A 176 26.01 -39.24 14.61
C THR A 176 25.28 -39.62 15.90
N GLY A 177 24.19 -40.38 15.82
CA GLY A 177 23.25 -40.61 16.92
C GLY A 177 22.33 -39.42 17.24
N LYS A 178 22.68 -38.22 16.76
CA LYS A 178 21.99 -36.93 16.99
C LYS A 178 20.71 -36.83 16.16
N LYS A 179 19.79 -35.91 16.50
CA LYS A 179 18.44 -35.86 15.89
C LYS A 179 18.08 -34.55 15.19
N GLY A 180 18.71 -33.44 15.56
CA GLY A 180 18.38 -32.12 14.99
C GLY A 180 19.12 -31.79 13.70
N PHE A 181 18.65 -30.75 13.00
CA PHE A 181 19.26 -30.22 11.78
C PHE A 181 19.25 -28.70 11.77
N VAL A 182 20.21 -28.11 11.06
CA VAL A 182 20.16 -26.70 10.65
C VAL A 182 19.98 -26.63 9.14
N ALA A 183 19.01 -25.84 8.67
CA ALA A 183 18.75 -25.61 7.26
C ALA A 183 18.65 -24.10 6.96
N MET A 184 18.60 -23.73 5.69
CA MET A 184 18.68 -22.34 5.26
C MET A 184 17.29 -21.76 4.97
N LEU A 185 17.03 -20.53 5.41
CA LEU A 185 15.86 -19.76 5.00
C LEU A 185 15.82 -19.63 3.47
N LYS A 186 14.62 -19.66 2.89
CA LYS A 186 14.33 -19.68 1.45
C LYS A 186 14.76 -20.96 0.69
N GLY A 187 15.44 -21.92 1.34
CA GLY A 187 15.91 -23.15 0.70
C GLY A 187 14.80 -24.09 0.25
N PHE A 188 15.08 -24.93 -0.76
CA PHE A 188 14.14 -25.89 -1.35
C PHE A 188 14.71 -27.31 -1.40
N HIS A 189 14.36 -28.13 -0.41
CA HIS A 189 14.89 -29.49 -0.25
C HIS A 189 13.90 -30.62 -0.60
N GLY A 190 12.64 -30.28 -0.91
CA GLY A 190 11.59 -31.24 -1.24
C GLY A 190 10.30 -31.05 -0.44
N LYS A 191 9.29 -31.87 -0.74
CA LYS A 191 7.91 -31.70 -0.23
C LYS A 191 7.35 -32.94 0.47
N THR A 192 8.12 -34.02 0.58
CA THR A 192 7.78 -35.12 1.52
C THR A 192 7.98 -34.62 2.95
N LEU A 193 7.24 -35.15 3.93
CA LEU A 193 7.17 -34.58 5.29
C LEU A 193 8.55 -34.40 5.96
N GLY A 194 9.51 -35.28 5.67
CA GLY A 194 10.90 -35.16 6.15
C GLY A 194 11.62 -33.99 5.49
N SER A 195 11.80 -34.00 4.18
CA SER A 195 12.50 -32.90 3.48
C SER A 195 11.76 -31.55 3.56
N LEU A 196 10.43 -31.58 3.68
CA LEU A 196 9.61 -30.39 3.92
C LEU A 196 9.96 -29.75 5.28
N SER A 197 10.42 -30.51 6.27
CA SER A 197 10.86 -29.93 7.55
C SER A 197 12.16 -29.12 7.42
N LEU A 198 12.99 -29.40 6.41
CA LEU A 198 14.18 -28.62 6.05
C LEU A 198 13.86 -27.43 5.11
N MET A 199 12.67 -27.38 4.49
CA MET A 199 12.26 -26.33 3.55
C MET A 199 12.30 -24.94 4.20
N GLY A 200 12.98 -23.96 3.61
CA GLY A 200 13.07 -22.59 4.15
C GLY A 200 11.90 -21.67 3.79
N LYS A 201 10.75 -22.20 3.35
CA LYS A 201 9.63 -21.43 2.76
C LYS A 201 8.30 -21.65 3.50
N LYS A 202 7.75 -20.56 4.08
CA LYS A 202 6.50 -20.56 4.86
C LYS A 202 5.31 -21.17 4.13
N THR A 203 5.11 -20.83 2.85
CA THR A 203 3.94 -21.22 2.03
C THR A 203 3.70 -22.74 2.01
N TYR A 204 4.76 -23.55 2.00
CA TYR A 204 4.63 -25.02 1.97
C TYR A 204 4.57 -25.64 3.35
N ARG A 205 5.18 -25.01 4.36
CA ARG A 205 5.25 -25.54 5.72
C ARG A 205 3.99 -25.26 6.52
N GLN A 206 3.53 -24.01 6.54
CA GLN A 206 2.49 -23.51 7.44
C GLN A 206 1.20 -24.35 7.44
N PRO A 207 0.70 -24.82 6.28
CA PRO A 207 -0.53 -25.63 6.25
C PRO A 207 -0.38 -27.03 6.86
N LEU A 208 0.85 -27.51 7.08
CA LEU A 208 1.17 -28.88 7.49
C LEU A 208 1.91 -28.94 8.84
N LEU A 209 2.01 -27.81 9.56
CA LEU A 209 2.64 -27.80 10.89
C LEU A 209 1.77 -28.58 11.92
N PRO A 210 2.40 -29.28 12.88
CA PRO A 210 3.85 -29.42 13.07
C PRO A 210 4.51 -30.42 12.10
N LEU A 211 5.75 -30.11 11.68
CA LEU A 211 6.62 -30.99 10.87
C LEU A 211 7.66 -31.67 11.78
N LEU A 212 8.59 -32.44 11.19
CA LEU A 212 9.67 -33.11 11.95
C LEU A 212 10.37 -32.12 12.92
N GLU A 213 10.38 -32.48 14.19
CA GLU A 213 10.98 -31.68 15.27
C GLU A 213 12.51 -31.60 15.14
N GLY A 214 13.11 -30.59 15.81
CA GLY A 214 14.56 -30.42 15.88
C GLY A 214 15.20 -29.78 14.65
N VAL A 215 14.42 -29.23 13.72
CA VAL A 215 14.97 -28.46 12.58
C VAL A 215 14.93 -26.96 12.85
N ARG A 216 16.09 -26.31 12.74
CA ARG A 216 16.25 -24.86 12.90
C ARG A 216 16.65 -24.22 11.58
N HIS A 217 16.17 -23.00 11.33
CA HIS A 217 16.43 -22.28 10.09
C HIS A 217 17.24 -21.02 10.35
N VAL A 218 18.25 -20.78 9.54
CA VAL A 218 19.12 -19.59 9.61
C VAL A 218 19.18 -18.88 8.26
N PRO A 219 19.53 -17.58 8.20
CA PRO A 219 19.71 -16.89 6.93
C PRO A 219 20.72 -17.60 6.01
N PHE A 220 20.40 -17.71 4.71
CA PHE A 220 21.32 -18.25 3.72
C PHE A 220 22.49 -17.29 3.48
N GLY A 221 23.71 -17.81 3.41
CA GLY A 221 24.93 -17.00 3.25
C GLY A 221 25.53 -16.49 4.56
N ASP A 222 24.94 -16.83 5.72
CA ASP A 222 25.41 -16.43 7.05
C ASP A 222 25.88 -17.66 7.84
N ALA A 223 27.19 -17.92 7.81
CA ALA A 223 27.78 -19.06 8.51
C ALA A 223 27.92 -18.81 10.03
N ASP A 224 27.94 -17.56 10.47
CA ASP A 224 28.02 -17.21 11.89
C ASP A 224 26.68 -17.46 12.59
N ALA A 225 25.55 -17.24 11.88
CA ALA A 225 24.24 -17.65 12.37
C ALA A 225 24.14 -19.17 12.55
N VAL A 226 24.75 -19.95 11.65
CA VAL A 226 24.84 -21.42 11.78
C VAL A 226 25.63 -21.78 13.04
N GLU A 227 26.80 -21.17 13.23
CA GLU A 227 27.64 -21.40 14.41
C GLU A 227 26.92 -21.05 15.72
N ALA A 228 26.22 -19.91 15.77
CA ALA A 228 25.44 -19.50 16.93
C ALA A 228 24.37 -20.54 17.30
N VAL A 229 23.65 -21.07 16.30
CA VAL A 229 22.65 -22.11 16.51
C VAL A 229 23.28 -23.41 17.00
N LEU A 230 24.44 -23.81 16.47
CA LEU A 230 25.17 -24.99 16.90
C LEU A 230 25.72 -24.84 18.33
N ALA A 231 26.24 -23.66 18.67
CA ALA A 231 26.71 -23.31 20.01
C ALA A 231 25.58 -23.40 21.03
N ALA A 232 24.43 -22.81 20.73
CA ALA A 232 23.24 -22.88 21.57
C ALA A 232 22.75 -24.33 21.73
N ALA A 233 22.68 -25.10 20.63
CA ALA A 233 22.31 -26.51 20.65
C ALA A 233 23.14 -27.32 21.65
N ARG A 234 24.47 -27.16 21.54
CA ARG A 234 25.44 -27.86 22.36
C ARG A 234 25.31 -27.47 23.84
N ALA A 235 25.08 -26.19 24.13
CA ALA A 235 24.93 -25.70 25.50
C ALA A 235 23.69 -26.26 26.20
N VAL A 236 22.61 -26.56 25.46
CA VAL A 236 21.36 -27.09 26.02
C VAL A 236 21.18 -28.59 25.85
N GLY A 237 22.15 -29.29 25.24
CA GLY A 237 22.08 -30.73 24.98
C GLY A 237 21.10 -31.13 23.86
N ASP A 238 20.71 -30.19 22.99
CA ASP A 238 19.82 -30.44 21.85
C ASP A 238 20.65 -30.65 20.58
N ASP A 239 21.30 -31.81 20.52
CA ASP A 239 22.36 -32.13 19.57
C ASP A 239 21.91 -32.15 18.09
N ILE A 240 22.72 -31.52 17.23
CA ILE A 240 22.50 -31.38 15.79
C ILE A 240 23.29 -32.45 15.00
N ALA A 241 22.61 -33.22 14.17
CA ALA A 241 23.22 -34.22 13.30
C ALA A 241 23.93 -33.60 12.10
N ALA A 242 23.30 -32.62 11.45
CA ALA A 242 23.85 -32.02 10.24
C ALA A 242 23.35 -30.60 9.94
N VAL A 243 24.15 -29.87 9.17
CA VAL A 243 23.78 -28.63 8.46
C VAL A 243 23.48 -28.98 7.01
N VAL A 244 22.37 -28.50 6.47
CA VAL A 244 21.92 -28.76 5.09
C VAL A 244 21.81 -27.46 4.30
N ALA A 245 22.45 -27.39 3.13
CA ALA A 245 22.40 -26.20 2.28
C ALA A 245 22.49 -26.55 0.79
N GLU A 246 21.77 -25.77 -0.04
CA GLU A 246 22.01 -25.71 -1.48
C GLU A 246 23.28 -24.84 -1.75
N PRO A 247 24.18 -25.23 -2.65
CA PRO A 247 25.33 -24.39 -3.05
C PRO A 247 24.94 -23.00 -3.53
N VAL A 248 23.88 -22.95 -4.34
CA VAL A 248 23.20 -21.76 -4.84
C VAL A 248 21.71 -22.04 -4.71
N GLN A 249 20.94 -21.15 -4.06
CA GLN A 249 19.50 -21.36 -3.92
C GLN A 249 18.78 -21.08 -5.24
N GLY A 250 18.53 -22.13 -6.01
CA GLY A 250 17.90 -22.02 -7.33
C GLY A 250 16.48 -21.47 -7.22
N GLU A 251 15.63 -22.11 -6.41
CA GLU A 251 14.23 -21.74 -6.20
C GLU A 251 14.03 -20.39 -5.47
N ALA A 252 15.07 -19.80 -4.90
CA ALA A 252 15.05 -18.44 -4.34
C ALA A 252 15.40 -17.36 -5.40
N GLY A 253 15.55 -17.76 -6.66
CA GLY A 253 15.96 -16.91 -7.77
C GLY A 253 17.47 -16.89 -7.97
N ALA A 254 18.11 -18.07 -7.96
CA ALA A 254 19.55 -18.23 -8.17
C ALA A 254 20.42 -17.35 -7.23
N VAL A 255 20.14 -17.40 -5.92
CA VAL A 255 20.91 -16.63 -4.92
C VAL A 255 22.26 -17.32 -4.71
N VAL A 256 23.34 -16.60 -5.04
CA VAL A 256 24.72 -17.03 -4.80
C VAL A 256 25.14 -16.52 -3.41
N PRO A 257 25.66 -17.39 -2.52
CA PRO A 257 26.14 -16.94 -1.22
C PRO A 257 27.47 -16.16 -1.36
N PRO A 258 27.90 -15.43 -0.32
CA PRO A 258 29.25 -14.89 -0.23
C PRO A 258 30.32 -15.99 -0.37
N ASP A 259 31.51 -15.64 -0.88
CA ASP A 259 32.56 -16.62 -1.21
C ASP A 259 33.14 -17.33 0.02
N GLU A 260 33.09 -16.68 1.18
CA GLU A 260 33.52 -17.22 2.46
C GLU A 260 32.53 -18.21 3.09
N PHE A 261 31.27 -18.23 2.62
CA PHE A 261 30.19 -18.96 3.29
C PHE A 261 30.45 -20.48 3.36
N TRP A 262 30.74 -21.12 2.22
CA TRP A 262 30.99 -22.57 2.17
C TRP A 262 32.27 -22.99 2.92
N PRO A 263 33.42 -22.29 2.76
CA PRO A 263 34.60 -22.55 3.57
C PRO A 263 34.31 -22.42 5.07
N ARG A 264 33.61 -21.37 5.49
CA ARG A 264 33.25 -21.16 6.90
C ARG A 264 32.29 -22.23 7.42
N LEU A 265 31.29 -22.63 6.64
CA LEU A 265 30.41 -23.75 6.98
C LEU A 265 31.19 -25.04 7.25
N ARG A 266 32.19 -25.33 6.42
CA ARG A 266 33.03 -26.52 6.59
C ARG A 266 33.80 -26.48 7.90
N GLU A 267 34.42 -25.34 8.21
CA GLU A 267 35.13 -25.12 9.48
C GLU A 267 34.22 -25.29 10.69
N VAL A 268 33.06 -24.63 10.68
CA VAL A 268 32.06 -24.69 11.74
C VAL A 268 31.57 -26.13 11.94
N CYS A 269 31.22 -26.85 10.86
CA CYS A 269 30.77 -28.23 10.95
C CYS A 269 31.83 -29.15 11.58
N ASN A 270 33.11 -28.94 11.22
CA ASN A 270 34.23 -29.68 11.82
C ASN A 270 34.39 -29.38 13.31
N HIS A 271 34.30 -28.10 13.70
CA HIS A 271 34.45 -27.68 15.10
C HIS A 271 33.39 -28.31 16.02
N TYR A 272 32.13 -28.34 15.57
CA TYR A 272 31.01 -28.85 16.37
C TYR A 272 30.75 -30.36 16.20
N GLY A 273 31.50 -31.04 15.33
CA GLY A 273 31.29 -32.46 15.03
C GLY A 273 29.89 -32.73 14.49
N VAL A 274 29.44 -31.90 13.55
CA VAL A 274 28.17 -32.04 12.82
C VAL A 274 28.47 -32.25 11.34
N LEU A 275 27.62 -33.01 10.64
CA LEU A 275 27.85 -33.29 9.22
C LEU A 275 27.43 -32.12 8.34
N LEU A 276 28.16 -31.87 7.26
CA LEU A 276 27.78 -30.93 6.21
C LEU A 276 27.12 -31.67 5.04
N ILE A 277 25.85 -31.36 4.75
CA ILE A 277 25.09 -31.94 3.64
C ILE A 277 24.92 -30.86 2.55
N ALA A 278 25.46 -31.14 1.36
CA ALA A 278 25.25 -30.31 0.18
C ALA A 278 24.10 -30.86 -0.66
N ASP A 279 23.05 -30.06 -0.84
CA ASP A 279 21.94 -30.36 -1.75
C ASP A 279 22.30 -29.89 -3.17
N GLU A 280 22.93 -30.77 -3.94
CA GLU A 280 23.36 -30.55 -5.32
C GLU A 280 22.30 -31.00 -6.34
N VAL A 281 21.06 -31.26 -5.91
CA VAL A 281 19.98 -31.75 -6.77
C VAL A 281 19.76 -30.82 -7.96
N GLN A 282 19.87 -29.50 -7.77
CA GLN A 282 19.76 -28.51 -8.86
C GLN A 282 21.10 -27.97 -9.34
N THR A 283 22.07 -27.77 -8.44
CA THR A 283 23.31 -27.03 -8.73
C THR A 283 24.41 -27.90 -9.35
N GLY A 284 24.33 -29.22 -9.17
CA GLY A 284 25.33 -30.15 -9.65
C GLY A 284 25.18 -30.50 -11.13
N MET A 285 26.01 -31.43 -11.58
CA MET A 285 26.07 -31.90 -12.97
C MET A 285 26.26 -30.76 -13.98
N GLY A 286 27.20 -29.85 -13.72
CA GLY A 286 27.59 -28.81 -14.69
C GLY A 286 26.76 -27.52 -14.65
N ARG A 287 25.61 -27.50 -13.95
CA ARG A 287 24.62 -26.43 -14.03
C ARG A 287 25.20 -25.03 -13.72
N THR A 288 26.01 -24.95 -12.67
CA THR A 288 26.60 -23.69 -12.19
C THR A 288 27.92 -23.34 -12.87
N GLY A 289 28.36 -24.12 -13.87
CA GLY A 289 29.64 -23.93 -14.57
C GLY A 289 30.80 -24.76 -14.02
N GLU A 290 30.58 -25.45 -12.90
CA GLU A 290 31.44 -26.50 -12.35
C GLU A 290 30.69 -27.83 -12.33
N ILE A 291 31.40 -28.95 -12.14
CA ILE A 291 30.76 -30.28 -12.04
C ILE A 291 29.80 -30.30 -10.86
N PHE A 292 30.23 -29.85 -9.68
CA PHE A 292 29.39 -29.63 -8.51
C PHE A 292 29.44 -28.15 -8.09
N GLY A 293 28.33 -27.61 -7.59
CA GLY A 293 28.25 -26.23 -7.12
C GLY A 293 29.23 -25.92 -5.97
N VAL A 294 29.50 -26.87 -5.09
CA VAL A 294 30.50 -26.70 -4.01
C VAL A 294 31.94 -26.54 -4.52
N ASP A 295 32.24 -26.96 -5.76
CA ASP A 295 33.57 -26.88 -6.34
C ASP A 295 34.03 -25.42 -6.55
N HIS A 296 33.10 -24.47 -6.71
CA HIS A 296 33.40 -23.03 -6.79
C HIS A 296 34.19 -22.51 -5.59
N TRP A 297 34.03 -23.16 -4.43
CA TRP A 297 34.70 -22.77 -3.17
C TRP A 297 35.67 -23.84 -2.66
N ASN A 298 35.93 -24.89 -3.45
CA ASN A 298 36.82 -26.00 -3.10
C ASN A 298 36.47 -26.66 -1.75
N VAL A 299 35.17 -26.88 -1.50
CA VAL A 299 34.68 -27.47 -0.25
C VAL A 299 34.15 -28.89 -0.48
N ALA A 300 34.64 -29.84 0.32
CA ALA A 300 34.11 -31.20 0.37
C ALA A 300 33.03 -31.33 1.48
N PRO A 301 31.76 -31.60 1.12
CA PRO A 301 30.73 -31.95 2.09
C PRO A 301 30.93 -33.39 2.61
N ASP A 302 30.24 -33.71 3.71
CA ASP A 302 30.21 -35.06 4.27
C ASP A 302 29.20 -35.96 3.54
N ILE A 303 28.07 -35.38 3.12
CA ILE A 303 27.03 -36.04 2.34
C ILE A 303 26.65 -35.13 1.16
N LEU A 304 26.50 -35.70 -0.03
CA LEU A 304 26.13 -34.97 -1.24
C LEU A 304 24.85 -35.57 -1.83
N CYS A 305 23.83 -34.75 -2.05
CA CYS A 305 22.55 -35.16 -2.63
C CYS A 305 22.50 -34.78 -4.12
N LEU A 306 22.16 -35.73 -4.99
CA LEU A 306 22.03 -35.56 -6.43
C LEU A 306 20.61 -35.90 -6.88
N GLY A 307 20.18 -35.30 -7.99
CA GLY A 307 18.88 -35.57 -8.61
C GLY A 307 18.79 -34.94 -9.99
N LYS A 308 17.57 -34.66 -10.46
CA LYS A 308 17.27 -33.94 -11.71
C LYS A 308 18.15 -34.40 -12.89
N ALA A 309 19.18 -33.62 -13.21
CA ALA A 309 20.11 -33.87 -14.29
C ALA A 309 20.82 -35.24 -14.20
N LEU A 310 21.00 -35.83 -13.00
CA LEU A 310 21.63 -37.15 -12.87
C LEU A 310 21.00 -38.21 -13.80
N GLY A 311 19.67 -38.19 -13.95
CA GLY A 311 18.94 -39.11 -14.84
C GLY A 311 19.06 -38.82 -16.35
N GLY A 312 19.90 -37.87 -16.74
CA GLY A 312 20.10 -37.45 -18.13
C GLY A 312 18.89 -36.76 -18.78
N GLY A 313 17.88 -36.39 -18.00
CA GLY A 313 16.60 -35.87 -18.50
C GLY A 313 15.71 -36.94 -19.17
N VAL A 314 16.03 -38.23 -19.00
CA VAL A 314 15.31 -39.34 -19.66
C VAL A 314 14.65 -40.28 -18.65
N VAL A 315 15.36 -40.70 -17.61
CA VAL A 315 14.85 -41.62 -16.58
C VAL A 315 15.01 -40.97 -15.20
N PRO A 316 13.96 -40.89 -14.36
CA PRO A 316 14.09 -40.33 -13.02
C PRO A 316 15.15 -41.04 -12.18
N MET A 317 16.06 -40.26 -11.57
CA MET A 317 17.04 -40.78 -10.62
C MET A 317 17.55 -39.69 -9.69
N SER A 318 17.90 -40.09 -8.48
CA SER A 318 18.61 -39.31 -7.47
C SER A 318 19.59 -40.20 -6.72
N ALA A 319 20.47 -39.57 -5.93
CA ALA A 319 21.37 -40.29 -5.05
C ALA A 319 21.71 -39.46 -3.81
N PHE A 320 22.01 -40.11 -2.69
CA PHE A 320 22.80 -39.50 -1.63
C PHE A 320 24.10 -40.28 -1.47
N LEU A 321 25.20 -39.56 -1.41
CA LEU A 321 26.56 -40.09 -1.43
C LEU A 321 27.29 -39.63 -0.18
N SER A 322 28.13 -40.47 0.42
CA SER A 322 28.93 -40.10 1.57
C SER A 322 30.28 -40.82 1.62
N THR A 323 31.11 -40.43 2.58
CA THR A 323 32.40 -41.06 2.84
C THR A 323 32.22 -42.46 3.42
N ALA A 324 33.23 -43.32 3.25
CA ALA A 324 33.25 -44.67 3.84
C ALA A 324 32.99 -44.66 5.35
N LYS A 325 33.61 -43.71 6.06
CA LYS A 325 33.49 -43.57 7.52
C LYS A 325 32.04 -43.36 7.97
N ILE A 326 31.28 -42.56 7.22
CA ILE A 326 29.89 -42.27 7.57
C ILE A 326 28.98 -43.44 7.18
N TRP A 327 29.28 -44.08 6.04
CA TRP A 327 28.47 -45.18 5.51
C TRP A 327 28.51 -46.46 6.35
N GLU A 328 29.57 -46.67 7.13
CA GLU A 328 29.77 -47.85 7.98
C GLU A 328 28.55 -48.17 8.86
N CYS A 329 27.79 -47.16 9.31
CA CYS A 329 26.59 -47.38 10.12
C CYS A 329 25.44 -48.09 9.38
N MET A 330 25.47 -48.15 8.04
CA MET A 330 24.50 -48.88 7.23
C MET A 330 24.92 -50.32 6.91
N GLU A 331 26.18 -50.71 7.13
CA GLU A 331 26.67 -52.05 6.76
C GLU A 331 26.10 -53.19 7.61
N PRO A 332 25.93 -53.07 8.94
CA PRO A 332 25.36 -54.14 9.75
C PRO A 332 23.94 -54.55 9.32
N ASN A 333 23.18 -53.60 8.78
CA ASN A 333 21.89 -53.84 8.18
C ASN A 333 21.68 -52.93 6.95
N PRO A 334 22.07 -53.38 5.74
CA PRO A 334 21.94 -52.58 4.53
C PRO A 334 20.48 -52.36 4.11
N PHE A 335 19.52 -53.01 4.78
CA PHE A 335 18.09 -52.86 4.55
C PHE A 335 17.42 -51.82 5.45
N MET A 336 18.19 -51.08 6.27
CA MET A 336 17.65 -49.96 7.08
C MET A 336 17.11 -48.80 6.22
N HIS A 337 17.51 -48.72 4.95
CA HIS A 337 16.90 -47.87 3.94
C HIS A 337 16.81 -48.64 2.62
N THR A 338 15.60 -48.77 2.07
CA THR A 338 15.35 -49.54 0.85
C THR A 338 14.51 -48.75 -0.15
N THR A 339 14.56 -49.18 -1.41
CA THR A 339 13.73 -48.69 -2.50
C THR A 339 13.48 -49.82 -3.48
N THR A 340 12.25 -49.93 -3.99
CA THR A 340 11.89 -50.99 -4.94
C THR A 340 12.46 -50.70 -6.34
N THR A 341 12.47 -49.43 -6.76
CA THR A 341 12.76 -49.03 -8.16
C THR A 341 13.95 -48.07 -8.31
N GLY A 342 14.49 -47.55 -7.20
CA GLY A 342 15.59 -46.59 -7.23
C GLY A 342 16.92 -47.19 -7.70
N GLY A 343 17.62 -46.48 -8.59
CA GLY A 343 18.89 -46.98 -9.16
C GLY A 343 18.73 -48.21 -10.06
N ASN A 344 17.57 -48.36 -10.71
CA ASN A 344 17.35 -49.43 -11.69
C ASN A 344 18.32 -49.37 -12.88
N PRO A 345 18.49 -50.46 -13.65
CA PRO A 345 19.47 -50.52 -14.73
C PRO A 345 19.26 -49.46 -15.82
N LEU A 346 18.01 -49.08 -16.13
CA LEU A 346 17.72 -48.01 -17.09
C LEU A 346 18.19 -46.64 -16.61
N ALA A 347 17.88 -46.33 -15.36
CA ALA A 347 18.32 -45.10 -14.71
C ALA A 347 19.85 -45.03 -14.63
N CYS A 348 20.50 -46.14 -14.29
CA CYS A 348 21.96 -46.21 -14.25
C CYS A 348 22.61 -46.07 -15.64
N ALA A 349 22.04 -46.70 -16.67
CA ALA A 349 22.49 -46.52 -18.05
C ALA A 349 22.35 -45.05 -18.50
N ALA A 350 21.22 -44.42 -18.16
CA ALA A 350 20.98 -43.01 -18.46
C ALA A 350 22.03 -42.11 -17.79
N ALA A 351 22.32 -42.31 -16.50
CA ALA A 351 23.31 -41.49 -15.79
C ALA A 351 24.75 -41.73 -16.21
N LEU A 352 25.15 -42.98 -16.46
CA LEU A 352 26.48 -43.26 -16.99
C LEU A 352 26.67 -42.56 -18.35
N ALA A 353 25.67 -42.63 -19.23
CA ALA A 353 25.70 -41.92 -20.49
C ALA A 353 25.68 -40.39 -20.30
N ALA A 354 24.89 -39.88 -19.35
CA ALA A 354 24.82 -38.46 -19.04
C ALA A 354 26.15 -37.91 -18.51
N ILE A 355 26.80 -38.60 -17.58
CA ILE A 355 28.14 -38.25 -17.07
C ILE A 355 29.17 -38.31 -18.20
N THR A 356 29.08 -39.31 -19.09
CA THR A 356 29.96 -39.38 -20.26
C THR A 356 29.78 -38.16 -21.16
N VAL A 357 28.53 -37.75 -21.45
CA VAL A 357 28.22 -36.55 -22.23
C VAL A 357 28.69 -35.28 -21.51
N LEU A 358 28.47 -35.18 -20.19
CA LEU A 358 28.90 -34.06 -19.36
C LEU A 358 30.40 -33.77 -19.55
N LEU A 359 31.20 -34.83 -19.51
CA LEU A 359 32.66 -34.77 -19.56
C LEU A 359 33.19 -34.63 -21.00
N ASP A 360 32.71 -35.46 -21.93
CA ASP A 360 33.18 -35.46 -23.33
C ASP A 360 32.87 -34.13 -24.05
N GLU A 361 31.73 -33.53 -23.74
CA GLU A 361 31.25 -32.29 -24.38
C GLU A 361 31.57 -31.03 -23.56
N ASP A 362 32.31 -31.17 -22.45
CA ASP A 362 32.65 -30.10 -21.51
C ASP A 362 31.45 -29.21 -21.15
N LEU A 363 30.35 -29.83 -20.72
CA LEU A 363 29.11 -29.09 -20.47
C LEU A 363 29.22 -28.10 -19.30
N ALA A 364 30.09 -28.37 -18.32
CA ALA A 364 30.40 -27.43 -17.25
C ALA A 364 31.11 -26.18 -17.81
N GLY A 365 32.15 -26.36 -18.64
CA GLY A 365 32.82 -25.26 -19.34
C GLY A 365 31.87 -24.48 -20.25
N GLN A 366 31.00 -25.16 -20.99
CA GLN A 366 29.97 -24.50 -21.81
C GLN A 366 28.99 -23.68 -20.96
N ALA A 367 28.52 -24.21 -19.82
CA ALA A 367 27.63 -23.49 -18.92
C ALA A 367 28.29 -22.24 -18.33
N ARG A 368 29.59 -22.32 -18.00
CA ARG A 368 30.38 -21.17 -17.55
C ARG A 368 30.49 -20.10 -18.63
N ALA A 369 30.88 -20.49 -19.84
CA ALA A 369 31.08 -19.57 -20.95
C ALA A 369 29.76 -18.89 -21.39
N LYS A 370 28.70 -19.68 -21.61
CA LYS A 370 27.38 -19.16 -22.01
C LYS A 370 26.71 -18.40 -20.88
N GLY A 371 26.87 -18.84 -19.63
CA GLY A 371 26.37 -18.14 -18.46
C GLY A 371 26.94 -16.72 -18.32
N LYS A 372 28.25 -16.58 -18.54
CA LYS A 372 28.91 -15.26 -18.60
C LYS A 372 28.30 -14.38 -19.69
N TYR A 373 28.18 -14.91 -20.91
CA TYR A 373 27.58 -14.20 -22.05
C TYR A 373 26.14 -13.75 -21.75
N VAL A 374 25.28 -14.65 -21.25
CA VAL A 374 23.88 -14.32 -20.91
C VAL A 374 23.80 -13.24 -19.84
N LYS A 375 24.62 -13.33 -18.78
CA LYS A 375 24.65 -12.30 -17.72
C LYS A 375 25.07 -10.94 -18.27
N GLU A 376 26.04 -10.89 -19.17
CA GLU A 376 26.47 -9.64 -19.83
C GLU A 376 25.34 -9.05 -20.70
N GLN A 377 24.65 -9.88 -21.49
CA GLN A 377 23.51 -9.42 -22.31
C GLN A 377 22.32 -8.97 -21.46
N LEU A 378 22.00 -9.69 -20.38
CA LEU A 378 20.95 -9.32 -19.45
C LEU A 378 21.30 -8.06 -18.65
N ALA A 379 22.58 -7.82 -18.33
CA ALA A 379 23.02 -6.57 -17.70
C ALA A 379 22.80 -5.37 -18.65
N GLN A 380 23.12 -5.50 -19.93
CA GLN A 380 22.80 -4.47 -20.93
C GLN A 380 21.28 -4.23 -21.06
N LEU A 381 20.46 -5.27 -20.90
CA LEU A 381 19.00 -5.11 -20.84
C LEU A 381 18.54 -4.45 -19.55
N GLN A 382 19.16 -4.76 -18.42
CA GLN A 382 18.90 -4.12 -17.14
C GLN A 382 19.16 -2.61 -17.23
N ASP A 383 20.28 -2.21 -17.83
CA ASP A 383 20.64 -0.79 -18.01
C ASP A 383 19.67 -0.06 -18.96
N ARG A 384 19.20 -0.72 -20.01
CA ARG A 384 18.23 -0.16 -20.97
C ARG A 384 16.79 -0.11 -20.44
N TYR A 385 16.41 -1.07 -19.60
CA TYR A 385 15.06 -1.23 -19.07
C TYR A 385 15.05 -1.35 -17.53
N PRO A 386 15.56 -0.34 -16.79
CA PRO A 386 15.71 -0.43 -15.33
C PRO A 386 14.37 -0.49 -14.58
N GLY A 387 13.29 -0.03 -15.21
CA GLY A 387 11.92 -0.15 -14.70
C GLY A 387 11.29 -1.54 -14.90
N VAL A 388 11.93 -2.43 -15.66
CA VAL A 388 11.46 -3.79 -15.93
C VAL A 388 12.34 -4.82 -15.22
N LEU A 389 13.66 -4.79 -15.43
CA LEU A 389 14.59 -5.74 -14.82
C LEU A 389 15.38 -5.05 -13.71
N ALA A 390 15.26 -5.53 -12.48
CA ALA A 390 15.87 -4.89 -11.30
C ALA A 390 17.26 -5.45 -10.97
N LYS A 391 17.45 -6.76 -11.10
CA LYS A 391 18.73 -7.40 -10.76
C LYS A 391 18.92 -8.71 -11.53
N VAL A 392 20.15 -8.93 -12.00
CA VAL A 392 20.59 -10.21 -12.58
C VAL A 392 21.63 -10.85 -11.64
N ARG A 393 21.47 -12.14 -11.32
CA ARG A 393 22.41 -12.88 -10.47
C ARG A 393 22.50 -14.36 -10.87
N GLY A 394 23.49 -15.08 -10.36
CA GLY A 394 23.66 -16.51 -10.60
C GLY A 394 25.05 -16.92 -11.07
N LEU A 395 25.26 -18.24 -11.17
CA LEU A 395 26.48 -18.91 -11.64
C LEU A 395 26.14 -19.86 -12.80
N GLY A 396 27.03 -19.96 -13.79
CA GLY A 396 26.82 -20.76 -15.00
C GLY A 396 25.48 -20.45 -15.67
N LEU A 397 24.73 -21.48 -16.03
CA LEU A 397 23.37 -21.37 -16.57
C LEU A 397 22.30 -21.63 -15.50
N LEU A 398 22.56 -21.22 -14.26
CA LEU A 398 21.55 -21.02 -13.22
C LEU A 398 21.50 -19.52 -12.92
N ILE A 399 20.69 -18.79 -13.68
CA ILE A 399 20.61 -17.33 -13.63
C ILE A 399 19.22 -16.91 -13.16
N GLY A 400 19.16 -15.92 -12.29
CA GLY A 400 17.94 -15.30 -11.80
C GLY A 400 17.77 -13.90 -12.37
N MET A 401 16.63 -13.65 -12.99
CA MET A 401 16.14 -12.32 -13.37
C MET A 401 15.14 -11.85 -12.31
N GLU A 402 15.49 -10.84 -11.52
CA GLU A 402 14.60 -10.23 -10.54
C GLU A 402 13.92 -8.99 -11.13
N PHE A 403 12.60 -8.92 -11.00
CA PHE A 403 11.75 -7.82 -11.44
C PHE A 403 11.32 -6.97 -10.23
N PRO A 404 10.99 -5.68 -10.41
CA PRO A 404 10.55 -4.81 -9.31
C PRO A 404 9.31 -5.33 -8.57
N THR A 405 8.39 -5.97 -9.29
CA THR A 405 7.14 -6.53 -8.75
C THR A 405 6.79 -7.88 -9.36
N ASP A 406 5.95 -8.66 -8.67
CA ASP A 406 5.37 -9.90 -9.20
C ASP A 406 4.55 -9.68 -10.48
N GLY A 407 3.88 -8.53 -10.60
CA GLY A 407 3.09 -8.18 -11.78
C GLY A 407 3.95 -8.02 -13.03
N ILE A 408 5.10 -7.35 -12.92
CA ILE A 408 6.06 -7.22 -14.03
C ILE A 408 6.62 -8.59 -14.39
N GLY A 409 7.08 -9.35 -13.38
CA GLY A 409 7.58 -10.71 -13.61
C GLY A 409 6.54 -11.61 -14.29
N TYR A 410 5.26 -11.52 -13.89
CA TYR A 410 4.17 -12.24 -14.56
C TYR A 410 4.00 -11.81 -16.02
N LYS A 411 3.96 -10.50 -16.29
CA LYS A 411 3.87 -9.98 -17.67
C LYS A 411 5.04 -10.46 -18.53
N VAL A 412 6.24 -10.49 -17.98
CA VAL A 412 7.42 -11.02 -18.67
C VAL A 412 7.25 -12.51 -18.98
N ALA A 413 6.88 -13.32 -17.98
CA ALA A 413 6.66 -14.76 -18.17
C ALA A 413 5.55 -15.04 -19.20
N ALA A 414 4.42 -14.33 -19.13
CA ALA A 414 3.31 -14.46 -20.05
C ALA A 414 3.67 -13.98 -21.48
N GLY A 415 4.40 -12.87 -21.60
CA GLY A 415 4.88 -12.34 -22.88
C GLY A 415 5.92 -13.24 -23.54
N LEU A 416 6.81 -13.85 -22.76
CA LEU A 416 7.76 -14.85 -23.25
C LEU A 416 7.01 -16.10 -23.74
N PHE A 417 6.02 -16.53 -22.97
CA PHE A 417 5.21 -17.68 -23.30
C PHE A 417 4.39 -17.48 -24.58
N SER A 418 3.74 -16.33 -24.77
CA SER A 418 3.00 -15.99 -26.00
C SER A 418 3.92 -15.91 -27.23
N ARG A 419 5.20 -15.62 -26.99
CA ARG A 419 6.27 -15.65 -27.99
C ARG A 419 6.97 -17.01 -28.08
N GLY A 420 6.39 -18.09 -27.55
CA GLY A 420 6.94 -19.44 -27.69
C GLY A 420 8.23 -19.67 -26.90
N VAL A 421 8.40 -19.06 -25.73
CA VAL A 421 9.50 -19.33 -24.79
C VAL A 421 8.93 -19.87 -23.49
N LEU A 422 9.33 -21.07 -23.09
CA LEU A 422 8.90 -21.68 -21.84
C LEU A 422 9.76 -21.18 -20.70
N THR A 423 9.12 -20.49 -19.77
CA THR A 423 9.76 -20.02 -18.55
C THR A 423 8.79 -20.15 -17.37
N ALA A 424 9.32 -20.04 -16.17
CA ALA A 424 8.52 -19.97 -14.95
C ALA A 424 9.18 -19.02 -13.95
N GLY A 425 8.33 -18.37 -13.14
CA GLY A 425 8.79 -17.73 -11.92
C GLY A 425 9.33 -18.76 -10.91
N THR A 426 9.65 -18.31 -9.70
CA THR A 426 9.82 -19.25 -8.58
C THR A 426 8.47 -19.91 -8.28
N LEU A 427 8.47 -21.12 -7.70
CA LEU A 427 7.22 -21.83 -7.39
C LEU A 427 6.29 -21.09 -6.40
N THR A 428 6.74 -19.98 -5.83
CA THR A 428 6.00 -19.15 -4.87
C THR A 428 5.66 -17.76 -5.36
N ASN A 429 6.38 -17.21 -6.36
CA ASN A 429 6.15 -15.85 -6.85
C ASN A 429 6.78 -15.63 -8.25
N ALA A 430 6.28 -14.62 -8.98
CA ALA A 430 6.73 -14.29 -10.33
C ALA A 430 7.84 -13.22 -10.34
N ARG A 431 8.11 -12.59 -9.19
CA ARG A 431 9.16 -11.57 -9.01
C ARG A 431 10.54 -12.02 -9.47
N ASN A 432 10.83 -13.33 -9.45
CA ASN A 432 12.07 -13.86 -9.98
C ASN A 432 11.77 -14.92 -11.05
N ILE A 433 12.26 -14.72 -12.27
CA ILE A 433 12.24 -15.73 -13.33
C ILE A 433 13.61 -16.38 -13.42
N ARG A 434 13.63 -17.71 -13.52
CA ARG A 434 14.87 -18.46 -13.73
C ARG A 434 15.16 -18.66 -15.20
N PHE A 435 16.44 -18.51 -15.51
CA PHE A 435 17.07 -18.82 -16.78
C PHE A 435 17.96 -20.04 -16.53
N GLU A 436 17.45 -21.21 -16.88
CA GLU A 436 18.10 -22.51 -16.66
C GLU A 436 17.93 -23.49 -17.84
N PRO A 437 18.30 -23.08 -19.08
CA PRO A 437 18.14 -23.92 -20.28
C PRO A 437 19.10 -25.13 -20.27
N ALA A 438 19.08 -25.94 -21.34
CA ALA A 438 20.11 -26.96 -21.55
C ALA A 438 21.53 -26.36 -21.57
N LEU A 439 22.52 -27.07 -21.04
CA LEU A 439 23.91 -26.59 -20.96
C LEU A 439 24.57 -26.51 -22.36
N ASN A 440 24.20 -27.46 -23.22
CA ASN A 440 24.57 -27.49 -24.63
C ASN A 440 23.67 -26.64 -25.53
N ILE A 441 22.85 -25.71 -24.98
CA ILE A 441 21.98 -24.84 -25.79
C ILE A 441 22.78 -24.16 -26.91
N PRO A 442 22.37 -24.29 -28.19
CA PRO A 442 23.04 -23.63 -29.30
C PRO A 442 23.02 -22.10 -29.16
N GLN A 443 24.11 -21.44 -29.54
CA GLN A 443 24.26 -19.98 -29.43
C GLN A 443 23.13 -19.22 -30.13
N ASN A 444 22.74 -19.65 -31.33
CA ASN A 444 21.66 -19.01 -32.08
C ASN A 444 20.28 -19.10 -31.38
N ILE A 445 20.00 -20.19 -30.67
CA ILE A 445 18.77 -20.32 -29.87
C ILE A 445 18.86 -19.42 -28.63
N LEU A 446 20.04 -19.34 -28.01
CA LEU A 446 20.29 -18.47 -26.86
C LEU A 446 20.05 -17.00 -27.22
N ASP A 447 20.59 -16.56 -28.37
CA ASP A 447 20.40 -15.22 -28.91
C ASP A 447 18.93 -14.95 -29.24
N GLU A 448 18.23 -15.94 -29.82
CA GLU A 448 16.79 -15.84 -30.09
C GLU A 448 15.96 -15.66 -28.80
N ILE A 449 16.30 -16.38 -27.73
CA ILE A 449 15.64 -16.20 -26.43
C ILE A 449 15.92 -14.80 -25.88
N LEU A 450 17.16 -14.32 -25.92
CA LEU A 450 17.53 -12.98 -25.45
C LEU A 450 16.81 -11.88 -26.24
N ASN A 451 16.69 -12.03 -27.56
CA ASN A 451 15.93 -11.12 -28.40
C ASN A 451 14.43 -11.11 -28.02
N ARG A 452 13.84 -12.28 -27.76
CA ARG A 452 12.44 -12.37 -27.30
C ARG A 452 12.24 -11.78 -25.90
N ILE A 453 13.23 -11.90 -25.00
CA ILE A 453 13.21 -11.20 -23.70
C ILE A 453 13.17 -9.68 -23.92
N GLU A 454 14.05 -9.16 -24.78
CA GLU A 454 14.07 -7.74 -25.10
C GLU A 454 12.74 -7.27 -25.74
N ASP A 455 12.20 -8.03 -26.70
CA ASP A 455 10.94 -7.70 -27.33
C ASP A 455 9.77 -7.66 -26.33
N VAL A 456 9.78 -8.53 -25.32
CA VAL A 456 8.81 -8.47 -24.24
C VAL A 456 9.03 -7.22 -23.38
N PHE A 457 10.28 -6.88 -23.05
CA PHE A 457 10.60 -5.67 -22.29
C PHE A 457 10.12 -4.41 -23.01
N LYS A 458 10.25 -4.34 -24.35
CA LYS A 458 9.72 -3.24 -25.17
C LYS A 458 8.19 -3.11 -25.10
N THR A 459 7.47 -4.22 -24.96
CA THR A 459 6.00 -4.23 -24.84
C THR A 459 5.50 -3.94 -23.43
N ILE A 460 6.37 -4.08 -22.44
CA ILE A 460 6.07 -3.68 -21.07
C ILE A 460 6.40 -2.20 -21.02
N GLU A 461 5.39 -1.36 -21.29
CA GLU A 461 5.51 0.07 -21.03
C GLU A 461 6.13 0.24 -19.66
N PRO A 462 7.21 1.05 -19.51
CA PRO A 462 7.85 1.26 -18.23
C PRO A 462 6.73 1.68 -17.28
N SER A 463 6.39 0.77 -16.37
CA SER A 463 5.19 0.95 -15.58
C SER A 463 5.48 2.09 -14.63
N ARG A 464 5.05 3.29 -15.01
CA ARG A 464 4.74 4.38 -14.09
C ARG A 464 3.61 4.00 -13.11
N GLN A 465 3.08 2.77 -13.21
CA GLN A 465 1.86 2.30 -12.57
C GLN A 465 2.05 1.19 -11.51
N ALA A 466 3.27 0.77 -11.14
CA ALA A 466 3.44 -0.44 -10.30
C ALA A 466 3.90 -0.21 -8.84
N ALA A 467 3.90 1.01 -8.33
CA ALA A 467 4.14 1.27 -6.90
C ALA A 467 3.01 2.07 -6.22
N THR A 468 2.06 2.63 -6.98
CA THR A 468 1.03 3.55 -6.48
C THR A 468 -0.41 3.02 -6.57
N ALA A 469 -0.70 1.88 -7.21
CA ALA A 469 -2.08 1.52 -7.56
C ALA A 469 -2.96 0.99 -6.40
N TYR A 470 -2.38 0.64 -5.24
CA TYR A 470 -3.17 0.29 -4.07
C TYR A 470 -3.45 1.56 -3.26
N LEU A 471 -4.66 1.67 -2.71
CA LEU A 471 -5.22 2.86 -2.07
C LEU A 471 -5.40 4.07 -3.00
N HIS A 472 -4.53 4.30 -3.98
CA HIS A 472 -4.70 5.36 -4.99
C HIS A 472 -5.26 4.83 -6.30
N THR A 473 -6.10 5.62 -6.97
CA THR A 473 -6.56 5.31 -8.34
C THR A 473 -5.43 5.55 -9.34
N GLY A 474 -4.45 6.39 -8.98
CA GLY A 474 -3.29 6.75 -9.79
C GLY A 474 -3.60 7.81 -10.82
N GLN A 475 -4.73 8.52 -10.71
CA GLN A 475 -5.14 9.58 -11.63
C GLN A 475 -5.64 10.82 -10.88
N VAL A 476 -5.25 12.01 -11.35
CA VAL A 476 -5.80 13.31 -10.95
C VAL A 476 -6.44 13.96 -12.18
N LEU A 477 -7.65 14.50 -12.02
CA LEU A 477 -8.36 15.18 -13.11
C LEU A 477 -8.05 16.68 -13.09
N HIS A 478 -7.39 17.16 -14.14
CA HIS A 478 -7.15 18.58 -14.36
C HIS A 478 -8.29 19.18 -15.18
N VAL A 479 -8.82 20.31 -14.73
CA VAL A 479 -9.92 21.04 -15.36
C VAL A 479 -9.49 22.48 -15.56
N ASP A 480 -9.58 22.95 -16.80
CA ASP A 480 -9.37 24.35 -17.16
C ASP A 480 -10.73 24.91 -17.59
N LEU A 481 -11.30 25.78 -16.75
CA LEU A 481 -12.61 26.38 -16.97
C LEU A 481 -12.58 27.48 -18.04
N SER A 482 -11.45 28.15 -18.23
CA SER A 482 -11.30 29.20 -19.25
C SER A 482 -11.38 28.59 -20.65
N ASN A 483 -10.68 27.47 -20.85
CA ASN A 483 -10.68 26.76 -22.13
C ASN A 483 -11.77 25.68 -22.23
N ARG A 484 -12.51 25.44 -21.13
CA ARG A 484 -13.49 24.35 -20.99
C ARG A 484 -12.93 22.99 -21.39
N THR A 485 -11.71 22.70 -20.94
CA THR A 485 -11.02 21.44 -21.22
C THR A 485 -10.77 20.63 -19.96
N THR A 486 -10.69 19.32 -20.13
CA THR A 486 -10.40 18.37 -19.05
C THR A 486 -9.29 17.44 -19.49
N ARG A 487 -8.41 17.09 -18.56
CA ARG A 487 -7.30 16.17 -18.81
C ARG A 487 -7.06 15.31 -17.59
N THR A 488 -7.09 14.00 -17.77
CA THR A 488 -6.66 13.06 -16.74
C THR A 488 -5.13 12.93 -16.78
N MET A 489 -4.49 13.10 -15.63
CA MET A 489 -3.03 13.00 -15.49
C MET A 489 -2.68 11.93 -14.44
N PRO A 490 -1.61 11.15 -14.64
CA PRO A 490 -1.16 10.20 -13.64
C PRO A 490 -0.77 10.89 -12.33
N THR A 491 -1.17 10.34 -11.20
CA THR A 491 -0.73 10.82 -9.89
C THR A 491 0.79 10.64 -9.75
N ASN A 492 1.51 11.69 -9.38
CA ASN A 492 2.97 11.63 -9.24
C ASN A 492 3.38 10.65 -8.11
N PRO A 493 4.13 9.57 -8.43
CA PRO A 493 4.46 8.53 -7.44
C PRO A 493 5.46 8.99 -6.37
N GLU A 494 6.34 9.94 -6.67
CA GLU A 494 7.23 10.51 -5.66
C GLU A 494 6.43 11.36 -4.67
N TRP A 495 5.44 12.10 -5.17
CA TRP A 495 4.57 12.89 -4.29
C TRP A 495 3.66 12.00 -3.44
N VAL A 496 3.15 10.89 -3.99
CA VAL A 496 2.43 9.88 -3.19
C VAL A 496 3.33 9.26 -2.12
N ARG A 497 4.62 9.05 -2.40
CA ARG A 497 5.56 8.55 -1.37
C ARG A 497 5.76 9.59 -0.26
N ASP A 498 5.99 10.85 -0.61
CA ASP A 498 6.47 11.89 0.31
C ASP A 498 5.36 12.68 1.00
N TYR A 499 4.16 12.69 0.41
CA TYR A 499 2.99 13.44 0.86
C TYR A 499 1.71 12.60 0.96
N ILE A 500 1.76 11.33 0.54
CA ILE A 500 0.74 10.31 0.77
C ILE A 500 -0.54 10.58 -0.03
N GLY A 501 -1.36 11.51 0.42
CA GLY A 501 -2.66 11.85 -0.14
C GLY A 501 -3.23 13.07 0.56
N GLY A 502 -4.53 13.30 0.41
CA GLY A 502 -5.27 14.30 1.17
C GLY A 502 -4.57 15.65 1.19
N TRP A 503 -4.42 16.22 2.39
CA TRP A 503 -3.84 17.56 2.56
C TRP A 503 -2.42 17.68 2.01
N GLY A 504 -1.53 16.73 2.31
CA GLY A 504 -0.14 16.79 1.88
C GLY A 504 -0.01 16.78 0.37
N LEU A 505 -0.69 15.84 -0.30
CA LEU A 505 -0.66 15.76 -1.75
C LEU A 505 -1.37 16.98 -2.38
N GLY A 506 -2.48 17.42 -1.79
CA GLY A 506 -3.19 18.63 -2.21
C GLY A 506 -2.31 19.89 -2.16
N VAL A 507 -1.56 20.08 -1.09
CA VAL A 507 -0.58 21.19 -0.96
C VAL A 507 0.51 21.05 -2.01
N ARG A 508 1.07 19.85 -2.23
CA ARG A 508 2.14 19.69 -3.22
C ARG A 508 1.67 20.03 -4.63
N TYR A 509 0.47 19.60 -5.03
CA TYR A 509 -0.13 20.01 -6.30
C TYR A 509 -0.41 21.52 -6.32
N PHE A 510 -0.98 22.08 -5.27
CA PHE A 510 -1.29 23.51 -5.22
C PHE A 510 -0.05 24.40 -5.38
N VAL A 511 1.00 24.10 -4.61
CA VAL A 511 2.28 24.83 -4.63
C VAL A 511 2.99 24.73 -6.00
N ASP A 512 2.74 23.66 -6.75
CA ASP A 512 3.27 23.46 -8.10
C ASP A 512 2.52 24.28 -9.18
N GLN A 513 1.28 24.68 -8.89
CA GLN A 513 0.38 25.30 -9.87
C GLN A 513 0.16 26.79 -9.62
N VAL A 514 0.27 27.24 -8.38
CA VAL A 514 -0.17 28.58 -7.97
C VAL A 514 1.01 29.39 -7.46
N ALA A 515 1.21 30.58 -8.04
CA ALA A 515 2.23 31.51 -7.59
C ALA A 515 1.85 32.13 -6.23
N PRO A 516 2.81 32.32 -5.30
CA PRO A 516 2.52 32.85 -3.96
C PRO A 516 1.90 34.25 -3.95
N ASP A 517 2.14 35.08 -4.96
CA ASP A 517 1.65 36.45 -5.07
C ASP A 517 0.30 36.58 -5.80
N VAL A 518 -0.30 35.46 -6.24
CA VAL A 518 -1.57 35.46 -6.98
C VAL A 518 -2.69 36.17 -6.21
N ASP A 519 -3.56 36.91 -6.90
CA ASP A 519 -4.81 37.40 -6.30
C ASP A 519 -5.72 36.19 -5.99
N PRO A 520 -6.17 36.01 -4.73
CA PRO A 520 -7.00 34.87 -4.34
C PRO A 520 -8.29 34.67 -5.16
N LEU A 521 -8.88 35.72 -5.73
CA LEU A 521 -10.11 35.61 -6.53
C LEU A 521 -9.85 35.58 -8.05
N SER A 522 -8.59 35.53 -8.47
CA SER A 522 -8.23 35.48 -9.88
C SER A 522 -8.40 34.08 -10.50
N ALA A 523 -8.41 34.03 -11.84
CA ALA A 523 -8.45 32.79 -12.60
C ALA A 523 -7.21 31.89 -12.36
N ASP A 524 -6.08 32.48 -11.97
CA ASP A 524 -4.79 31.81 -11.78
C ASP A 524 -4.70 31.07 -10.43
N ASN A 525 -5.54 31.41 -9.45
CA ASN A 525 -5.66 30.61 -8.23
C ASN A 525 -6.33 29.25 -8.56
N ALA A 526 -5.90 28.17 -7.93
CA ALA A 526 -6.43 26.83 -8.19
C ALA A 526 -7.33 26.33 -7.05
N LEU A 527 -8.34 25.54 -7.40
CA LEU A 527 -9.05 24.68 -6.46
C LEU A 527 -8.44 23.27 -6.57
N VAL A 528 -7.65 22.85 -5.58
CA VAL A 528 -7.08 21.51 -5.53
C VAL A 528 -7.84 20.66 -4.53
N LEU A 529 -8.69 19.79 -5.04
CA LEU A 529 -9.51 18.86 -4.25
C LEU A 529 -8.79 17.53 -4.19
N MET A 530 -8.47 17.02 -3.00
CA MET A 530 -7.68 15.80 -2.86
C MET A 530 -8.27 14.87 -1.82
N THR A 531 -8.38 13.58 -2.17
CA THR A 531 -8.88 12.54 -1.28
C THR A 531 -7.74 11.87 -0.51
N GLY A 532 -8.07 11.30 0.65
CA GLY A 532 -7.16 10.44 1.37
C GLY A 532 -6.89 9.12 0.65
N PRO A 533 -5.75 8.46 0.90
CA PRO A 533 -5.43 7.14 0.34
C PRO A 533 -6.51 6.10 0.64
N MET A 534 -7.06 6.09 1.86
CA MET A 534 -8.06 5.09 2.26
C MET A 534 -9.50 5.49 1.91
N CYS A 535 -9.67 6.64 1.23
CA CYS A 535 -10.98 7.10 0.78
C CYS A 535 -11.60 6.12 -0.22
N GLY A 536 -12.86 5.75 -0.03
CA GLY A 536 -13.53 4.72 -0.84
C GLY A 536 -13.21 3.27 -0.44
N THR A 537 -12.54 3.06 0.70
CA THR A 537 -12.32 1.72 1.28
C THR A 537 -13.24 1.48 2.49
N LEU A 538 -13.04 0.35 3.17
CA LEU A 538 -13.72 0.00 4.43
C LEU A 538 -13.01 0.55 5.67
N ALA A 539 -11.89 1.26 5.52
CA ALA A 539 -11.23 1.90 6.66
C ALA A 539 -12.18 2.91 7.32
N PRO A 540 -12.32 2.88 8.65
CA PRO A 540 -13.34 3.67 9.28
C PRO A 540 -12.95 5.15 9.27
N THR A 541 -13.96 6.02 9.15
CA THR A 541 -13.79 7.48 9.10
C THR A 541 -12.98 8.01 7.90
N ALA A 542 -12.61 7.13 6.96
CA ALA A 542 -11.82 7.43 5.78
C ALA A 542 -12.72 7.74 4.57
N SER A 543 -13.58 8.75 4.68
CA SER A 543 -14.43 9.22 3.57
C SER A 543 -14.28 10.71 3.29
N ARG A 544 -13.37 11.37 4.01
CA ARG A 544 -13.18 12.80 3.85
C ARG A 544 -12.30 13.12 2.65
N MET A 545 -12.38 14.38 2.25
CA MET A 545 -11.47 15.01 1.31
C MET A 545 -11.15 16.42 1.76
N CYS A 546 -10.12 17.01 1.16
CA CYS A 546 -9.74 18.39 1.41
C CYS A 546 -9.76 19.22 0.13
N LEU A 547 -9.99 20.52 0.28
CA LEU A 547 -9.72 21.55 -0.72
C LEU A 547 -8.51 22.35 -0.27
N VAL A 548 -7.54 22.52 -1.14
CA VAL A 548 -6.41 23.44 -0.99
C VAL A 548 -6.51 24.57 -2.01
N SER A 549 -6.42 25.82 -1.55
CA SER A 549 -6.45 27.02 -2.38
C SER A 549 -5.75 28.19 -1.68
N LYS A 550 -5.50 29.31 -2.37
CA LYS A 550 -5.19 30.58 -1.68
C LYS A 550 -6.48 31.20 -1.17
N SER A 551 -6.58 31.49 0.13
CA SER A 551 -7.81 31.99 0.75
C SER A 551 -8.15 33.42 0.31
N PRO A 552 -9.39 33.68 -0.14
CA PRO A 552 -9.89 35.04 -0.33
C PRO A 552 -10.05 35.86 0.97
N LEU A 553 -10.19 35.19 2.11
CA LEU A 553 -10.32 35.85 3.41
C LEU A 553 -8.96 36.25 3.99
N THR A 554 -7.99 35.32 3.97
CA THR A 554 -6.74 35.51 4.71
C THR A 554 -5.54 35.80 3.82
N GLY A 555 -5.61 35.45 2.52
CA GLY A 555 -4.46 35.49 1.60
C GLY A 555 -3.43 34.37 1.79
N THR A 556 -3.56 33.54 2.83
CA THR A 556 -2.67 32.38 3.06
C THR A 556 -3.04 31.20 2.16
N ILE A 557 -2.16 30.20 2.04
CA ILE A 557 -2.59 28.87 1.60
C ILE A 557 -3.54 28.29 2.65
N PHE A 558 -4.67 27.78 2.18
CA PHE A 558 -5.76 27.37 3.02
C PHE A 558 -6.21 25.98 2.63
N GLU A 559 -6.32 25.12 3.63
CA GLU A 559 -7.01 23.84 3.50
C GLU A 559 -8.38 23.93 4.15
N SER A 560 -9.39 23.32 3.56
CA SER A 560 -10.70 23.12 4.15
C SER A 560 -11.13 21.68 3.91
N ASN A 561 -11.85 21.08 4.86
CA ASN A 561 -12.12 19.66 4.88
C ASN A 561 -13.63 19.40 4.86
N ILE A 562 -14.05 18.32 4.20
CA ILE A 562 -15.45 17.90 4.19
C ILE A 562 -15.58 16.37 4.29
N GLY A 563 -16.59 15.92 5.03
CA GLY A 563 -16.98 14.52 5.13
C GLY A 563 -18.07 14.14 4.11
N GLY A 564 -18.93 13.20 4.49
CA GLY A 564 -20.02 12.73 3.63
C GLY A 564 -19.57 11.59 2.71
N SER A 565 -20.03 11.64 1.46
CA SER A 565 -19.80 10.57 0.47
C SER A 565 -19.22 11.05 -0.86
N PHE A 566 -18.99 12.36 -1.06
CA PHE A 566 -18.38 12.89 -2.29
C PHE A 566 -16.96 12.35 -2.52
N GLY A 567 -16.11 12.33 -1.48
CA GLY A 567 -14.74 11.82 -1.59
C GLY A 567 -14.67 10.37 -2.10
N PRO A 568 -15.40 9.42 -1.49
CA PRO A 568 -15.53 8.06 -1.99
C PRO A 568 -16.07 7.98 -3.41
N GLU A 569 -17.11 8.76 -3.74
CA GLU A 569 -17.71 8.76 -5.07
C GLU A 569 -16.71 9.21 -6.15
N LEU A 570 -15.87 10.21 -5.85
CA LEU A 570 -14.77 10.64 -6.71
C LEU A 570 -13.73 9.54 -6.92
N LYS A 571 -13.42 8.77 -5.87
CA LYS A 571 -12.52 7.60 -5.96
C LYS A 571 -13.13 6.49 -6.80
N PHE A 572 -14.42 6.24 -6.66
CA PHE A 572 -15.14 5.26 -7.47
C PHE A 572 -15.20 5.69 -8.94
N ALA A 573 -15.25 7.00 -9.23
CA ALA A 573 -15.14 7.52 -10.59
C ALA A 573 -13.70 7.40 -11.17
N GLY A 574 -12.71 7.01 -10.34
CA GLY A 574 -11.35 6.71 -10.78
C GLY A 574 -10.33 7.82 -10.51
N TYR A 575 -10.63 8.81 -9.68
CA TYR A 575 -9.73 9.94 -9.42
C TYR A 575 -9.30 10.03 -7.96
N ASP A 576 -8.02 10.32 -7.72
CA ASP A 576 -7.46 10.65 -6.41
C ASP A 576 -7.79 12.09 -6.00
N GLY A 577 -8.03 12.96 -6.99
CA GLY A 577 -8.35 14.37 -6.78
C GLY A 577 -8.63 15.13 -8.07
N LEU A 578 -8.97 16.41 -7.91
CA LEU A 578 -9.24 17.38 -8.97
C LEU A 578 -8.29 18.59 -8.83
N VAL A 579 -7.81 19.11 -9.95
CA VAL A 579 -7.11 20.41 -10.02
C VAL A 579 -7.88 21.30 -10.98
N ILE A 580 -8.56 22.31 -10.45
CA ILE A 580 -9.42 23.21 -11.24
C ILE A 580 -8.77 24.59 -11.32
N THR A 581 -8.55 25.05 -12.56
CA THR A 581 -7.90 26.33 -12.90
C THR A 581 -8.76 27.11 -13.89
N GLY A 582 -8.39 28.38 -14.13
CA GLY A 582 -9.15 29.25 -15.02
C GLY A 582 -10.48 29.71 -14.42
N ALA A 583 -11.29 30.38 -15.24
CA ALA A 583 -12.64 30.83 -14.90
C ALA A 583 -13.51 30.79 -16.17
N SER A 584 -14.74 30.30 -16.07
CA SER A 584 -15.68 30.29 -17.20
C SER A 584 -16.31 31.66 -17.41
N ASP A 585 -16.61 32.05 -18.65
CA ASP A 585 -17.33 33.29 -18.97
C ASP A 585 -18.80 33.29 -18.52
N THR A 586 -19.38 32.11 -18.33
CA THR A 586 -20.77 31.91 -17.86
C THR A 586 -20.81 30.93 -16.69
N PRO A 587 -21.86 30.96 -15.84
CA PRO A 587 -22.12 29.92 -14.85
C PRO A 587 -22.07 28.52 -15.46
N VAL A 588 -21.26 27.64 -14.86
CA VAL A 588 -21.12 26.23 -15.28
C VAL A 588 -21.14 25.30 -14.08
N TYR A 589 -21.37 24.01 -14.33
CA TYR A 589 -21.09 22.95 -13.37
C TYR A 589 -20.29 21.82 -14.02
N LEU A 590 -19.48 21.14 -13.21
CA LEU A 590 -18.64 20.02 -13.65
C LEU A 590 -19.36 18.70 -13.38
N ARG A 591 -19.68 17.95 -14.43
CA ARG A 591 -20.28 16.61 -14.35
C ARG A 591 -19.23 15.54 -14.60
N ILE A 592 -19.09 14.60 -13.65
CA ILE A 592 -18.14 13.48 -13.69
C ILE A 592 -18.93 12.19 -13.55
N GLU A 593 -18.94 11.37 -14.60
CA GLU A 593 -19.55 10.03 -14.61
C GLU A 593 -18.48 9.03 -15.05
N ASP A 594 -17.80 8.42 -14.09
CA ASP A 594 -16.57 7.64 -14.33
C ASP A 594 -15.57 8.40 -15.21
N ASP A 595 -15.29 7.90 -16.42
CA ASP A 595 -14.36 8.51 -17.39
C ASP A 595 -14.97 9.65 -18.22
N ARG A 596 -16.28 9.91 -18.08
CA ARG A 596 -17.01 10.94 -18.82
C ARG A 596 -17.07 12.23 -18.01
N VAL A 597 -16.23 13.18 -18.37
CA VAL A 597 -16.16 14.49 -17.74
C VAL A 597 -16.72 15.56 -18.68
N ARG A 598 -17.68 16.36 -18.22
CA ARG A 598 -18.31 17.44 -18.98
C ARG A 598 -18.41 18.71 -18.15
N ILE A 599 -18.21 19.85 -18.80
CA ILE A 599 -18.50 21.17 -18.23
C ILE A 599 -19.82 21.62 -18.86
N GLU A 600 -20.86 21.72 -18.05
CA GLU A 600 -22.23 21.99 -18.49
C GLU A 600 -22.70 23.37 -18.01
N ASP A 601 -23.71 23.93 -18.67
CA ASP A 601 -24.30 25.21 -18.27
C ASP A 601 -24.98 25.11 -16.91
N ALA A 602 -24.80 26.11 -16.06
CA ALA A 602 -25.45 26.21 -14.76
C ALA A 602 -26.25 27.52 -14.59
N GLY A 603 -26.65 28.16 -15.69
CA GLY A 603 -27.37 29.43 -15.66
C GLY A 603 -28.68 29.35 -14.86
N ASP A 604 -29.44 28.26 -15.04
CA ASP A 604 -30.69 28.00 -14.30
C ASP A 604 -30.47 27.67 -12.82
N LEU A 605 -29.23 27.34 -12.41
CA LEU A 605 -28.86 27.05 -11.04
C LEU A 605 -28.26 28.26 -10.32
N TRP A 606 -27.75 29.23 -11.06
CA TRP A 606 -27.17 30.45 -10.50
C TRP A 606 -28.24 31.25 -9.75
N GLY A 607 -27.95 31.66 -8.52
CA GLY A 607 -28.86 32.33 -7.60
C GLY A 607 -29.61 31.39 -6.66
N LYS A 608 -29.59 30.07 -6.90
CA LYS A 608 -30.24 29.08 -6.04
C LYS A 608 -29.40 28.73 -4.82
N GLY A 609 -30.06 28.37 -3.72
CA GLY A 609 -29.40 27.80 -2.55
C GLY A 609 -28.76 26.44 -2.84
N ILE A 610 -27.91 25.96 -1.93
CA ILE A 610 -27.27 24.65 -1.99
C ILE A 610 -28.34 23.56 -2.00
N PHE A 611 -29.38 23.66 -1.16
CA PHE A 611 -30.40 22.61 -1.05
C PHE A 611 -31.17 22.43 -2.35
N GLU A 612 -31.54 23.54 -3.01
CA GLU A 612 -32.25 23.51 -4.29
C GLU A 612 -31.33 23.03 -5.43
N THR A 613 -30.05 23.41 -5.40
CA THR A 613 -29.04 22.95 -6.38
C THR A 613 -28.87 21.44 -6.30
N GLU A 614 -28.74 20.87 -5.10
CA GLU A 614 -28.59 19.43 -4.91
C GLU A 614 -29.86 18.65 -5.27
N ALA A 615 -31.04 19.19 -4.92
CA ALA A 615 -32.31 18.60 -5.30
C ALA A 615 -32.44 18.51 -6.84
N TYR A 616 -32.05 19.55 -7.56
CA TYR A 616 -32.01 19.54 -9.02
C TYR A 616 -31.08 18.45 -9.58
N LEU A 617 -29.87 18.30 -9.02
CA LEU A 617 -28.92 17.28 -9.46
C LEU A 617 -29.49 15.87 -9.23
N ILE A 618 -30.12 15.63 -8.07
CA ILE A 618 -30.78 14.36 -7.76
C ILE A 618 -31.93 14.07 -8.74
N ASP A 619 -32.78 15.05 -9.01
CA ASP A 619 -33.92 14.89 -9.93
C ASP A 619 -33.49 14.63 -11.37
N THR A 620 -32.35 15.20 -11.79
CA THR A 620 -31.88 15.11 -13.19
C THR A 620 -30.88 13.99 -13.44
N MET A 621 -30.09 13.59 -12.44
CA MET A 621 -29.04 12.58 -12.56
C MET A 621 -29.33 11.30 -11.79
N GLY A 622 -30.29 11.33 -10.86
CA GLY A 622 -30.65 10.23 -9.98
C GLY A 622 -30.01 10.32 -8.58
N PRO A 623 -30.52 9.57 -7.61
CA PRO A 623 -30.18 9.70 -6.19
C PRO A 623 -28.74 9.29 -5.82
N GLN A 624 -28.02 8.64 -6.72
CA GLN A 624 -26.63 8.23 -6.54
C GLN A 624 -25.63 9.38 -6.67
N VAL A 625 -26.02 10.48 -7.32
CA VAL A 625 -25.13 11.63 -7.54
C VAL A 625 -24.68 12.24 -6.21
N LYS A 626 -23.39 12.56 -6.11
CA LYS A 626 -22.83 13.36 -5.01
C LYS A 626 -22.35 14.69 -5.56
N SER A 627 -22.50 15.75 -4.77
CA SER A 627 -22.15 17.09 -5.23
C SER A 627 -21.38 17.91 -4.21
N LEU A 628 -20.59 18.83 -4.73
CA LEU A 628 -20.03 19.98 -4.02
C LEU A 628 -20.65 21.22 -4.66
N SER A 629 -21.41 22.00 -3.90
CA SER A 629 -22.18 23.13 -4.45
C SER A 629 -21.96 24.41 -3.64
N ILE A 630 -22.08 25.56 -4.30
CA ILE A 630 -22.12 26.86 -3.61
C ILE A 630 -23.52 27.45 -3.65
N GLY A 631 -23.85 28.25 -2.63
CA GLY A 631 -25.03 29.10 -2.61
C GLY A 631 -24.72 30.52 -3.07
N PRO A 632 -25.68 31.46 -2.94
CA PRO A 632 -25.53 32.86 -3.31
C PRO A 632 -24.33 33.57 -2.67
N ALA A 633 -23.91 33.18 -1.47
CA ALA A 633 -22.72 33.76 -0.85
C ALA A 633 -21.44 33.46 -1.64
N GLY A 634 -21.31 32.24 -2.18
CA GLY A 634 -20.19 31.87 -3.04
C GLY A 634 -20.24 32.61 -4.37
N GLU A 635 -21.41 32.70 -4.99
CA GLU A 635 -21.64 33.41 -6.25
C GLU A 635 -21.27 34.90 -6.15
N ASN A 636 -21.60 35.51 -4.99
CA ASN A 636 -21.26 36.89 -4.66
C ASN A 636 -19.83 37.06 -4.10
N ARG A 637 -19.03 35.99 -4.08
CA ARG A 637 -17.60 36.00 -3.72
C ARG A 637 -17.34 36.52 -2.31
N ILE A 638 -18.23 36.22 -1.38
CA ILE A 638 -18.07 36.59 0.02
C ILE A 638 -16.86 35.81 0.58
N PRO A 639 -15.84 36.47 1.17
CA PRO A 639 -14.56 35.85 1.52
C PRO A 639 -14.66 34.67 2.49
N PHE A 640 -15.76 34.53 3.23
CA PHE A 640 -16.05 33.40 4.12
C PHE A 640 -17.22 32.53 3.63
N ALA A 641 -17.45 32.50 2.32
CA ALA A 641 -18.39 31.57 1.69
C ALA A 641 -17.84 30.14 1.67
N CYS A 642 -18.71 29.17 1.98
CA CYS A 642 -18.39 27.76 2.04
C CYS A 642 -18.88 26.98 0.80
N ILE A 643 -18.47 25.71 0.74
CA ILE A 643 -18.95 24.74 -0.25
C ILE A 643 -19.71 23.66 0.51
N GLY A 644 -20.96 23.41 0.12
CA GLY A 644 -21.83 22.42 0.73
C GLY A 644 -21.84 21.08 -0.01
N SER A 645 -22.22 20.03 0.71
CA SER A 645 -22.50 18.69 0.19
C SER A 645 -23.55 18.00 1.05
N GLU A 646 -24.45 17.27 0.39
CA GLU A 646 -25.46 16.44 1.05
C GLU A 646 -26.29 17.21 2.08
N ALA A 647 -26.70 18.41 1.66
CA ALA A 647 -27.30 19.52 2.39
C ALA A 647 -26.40 20.15 3.47
N TYR A 648 -25.99 19.38 4.48
CA TYR A 648 -25.47 19.95 5.73
C TYR A 648 -23.96 19.73 5.97
N ARG A 649 -23.26 19.03 5.07
CA ARG A 649 -21.80 18.90 5.18
C ARG A 649 -21.16 20.12 4.54
N GLN A 650 -20.26 20.78 5.26
CA GLN A 650 -19.65 22.02 4.80
C GLN A 650 -18.13 21.92 4.75
N MET A 651 -17.57 22.41 3.65
CA MET A 651 -16.18 22.79 3.55
C MET A 651 -16.10 24.28 3.92
N GLY A 652 -16.18 24.52 5.23
CA GLY A 652 -16.66 25.78 5.80
C GLY A 652 -15.73 26.98 5.62
N ARG A 653 -14.48 26.86 6.04
CA ARG A 653 -13.62 28.02 6.30
C ARG A 653 -12.71 28.38 5.12
N GLY A 654 -12.28 29.64 5.10
CA GLY A 654 -11.22 30.13 4.20
C GLY A 654 -11.68 30.59 2.82
N GLY A 655 -12.97 30.57 2.53
CA GLY A 655 -13.51 31.20 1.31
C GLY A 655 -13.45 30.36 0.05
N GLY A 656 -13.40 29.02 0.18
CA GLY A 656 -13.44 28.13 -0.98
C GLY A 656 -14.68 28.34 -1.86
N GLY A 657 -15.83 28.68 -1.25
CA GLY A 657 -17.06 28.98 -1.98
C GLY A 657 -16.98 30.27 -2.80
N ALA A 658 -16.24 31.27 -2.30
CA ALA A 658 -16.01 32.52 -3.02
C ALA A 658 -15.18 32.27 -4.29
N LEU A 659 -14.21 31.36 -4.21
CA LEU A 659 -13.37 30.99 -5.34
C LEU A 659 -14.15 30.16 -6.38
N PHE A 660 -15.06 29.29 -5.96
CA PHE A 660 -16.04 28.66 -6.87
C PHE A 660 -16.81 29.73 -7.66
N GLY A 661 -17.37 30.74 -6.97
CA GLY A 661 -18.10 31.83 -7.62
C GLY A 661 -17.23 32.72 -8.52
N ALA A 662 -16.00 33.01 -8.11
CA ALA A 662 -15.04 33.76 -8.93
C ALA A 662 -14.69 33.04 -10.25
N LYS A 663 -14.76 31.71 -10.25
CA LYS A 663 -14.56 30.87 -11.43
C LYS A 663 -15.84 30.58 -12.22
N ASN A 664 -16.98 31.14 -11.79
CA ASN A 664 -18.32 30.83 -12.28
C ASN A 664 -18.66 29.33 -12.23
N LEU A 665 -18.12 28.60 -11.25
CA LEU A 665 -18.39 27.18 -11.01
C LEU A 665 -19.47 27.04 -9.93
N LYS A 666 -20.69 26.66 -10.32
CA LYS A 666 -21.82 26.50 -9.40
C LYS A 666 -21.71 25.24 -8.54
N CYS A 667 -21.35 24.13 -9.16
CA CYS A 667 -21.17 22.86 -8.47
C CYS A 667 -20.27 21.88 -9.24
N ILE A 668 -19.86 20.83 -8.55
CA ILE A 668 -19.24 19.63 -9.11
C ILE A 668 -20.17 18.48 -8.76
N ALA A 669 -20.64 17.72 -9.74
CA ALA A 669 -21.49 16.56 -9.60
C ALA A 669 -20.73 15.30 -10.04
N VAL A 670 -20.68 14.28 -9.19
CA VAL A 670 -19.94 13.04 -9.44
C VAL A 670 -20.82 11.81 -9.24
N THR A 671 -20.62 10.82 -10.11
CA THR A 671 -21.13 9.45 -9.98
C THR A 671 -20.03 8.50 -10.40
N GLY A 672 -19.70 7.55 -9.54
CA GLY A 672 -18.61 6.60 -9.73
C GLY A 672 -19.08 5.16 -9.54
N THR A 673 -18.66 4.27 -10.41
CA THR A 673 -19.08 2.85 -10.38
C THR A 673 -17.93 1.89 -10.07
N GLY A 674 -16.70 2.40 -9.98
CA GLY A 674 -15.50 1.64 -9.68
C GLY A 674 -15.32 1.29 -8.20
N GLY A 675 -14.09 0.88 -7.86
CA GLY A 675 -13.73 0.50 -6.50
C GLY A 675 -12.23 0.67 -6.23
N VAL A 676 -11.89 1.00 -4.99
CA VAL A 676 -10.51 1.24 -4.57
C VAL A 676 -9.82 -0.09 -4.26
N GLN A 677 -8.65 -0.30 -4.87
CA GLN A 677 -7.90 -1.54 -4.73
C GLN A 677 -7.02 -1.49 -3.47
N VAL A 678 -6.91 -2.63 -2.79
CA VAL A 678 -5.97 -2.85 -1.68
C VAL A 678 -5.12 -4.08 -1.98
N ALA A 679 -3.90 -4.13 -1.47
CA ALA A 679 -2.94 -5.17 -1.82
C ALA A 679 -3.38 -6.57 -1.39
N ASP A 680 -3.92 -6.69 -0.18
CA ASP A 680 -4.49 -7.92 0.36
C ASP A 680 -5.73 -7.57 1.17
N ILE A 681 -6.91 -7.82 0.58
CA ILE A 681 -8.19 -7.48 1.21
C ILE A 681 -8.41 -8.25 2.53
N GLY A 682 -7.90 -9.47 2.66
CA GLY A 682 -8.07 -10.27 3.86
C GLY A 682 -7.26 -9.71 5.02
N ASN A 683 -5.99 -9.38 4.76
CA ASN A 683 -5.12 -8.75 5.76
C ASN A 683 -5.57 -7.32 6.10
N PHE A 684 -5.89 -6.51 5.08
CA PHE A 684 -6.38 -5.15 5.27
C PHE A 684 -7.69 -5.14 6.08
N TRP A 685 -8.65 -6.00 5.74
CA TRP A 685 -9.89 -6.12 6.50
C TRP A 685 -9.67 -6.57 7.94
N GLY A 686 -8.77 -7.54 8.17
CA GLY A 686 -8.39 -7.95 9.52
C GLY A 686 -7.89 -6.78 10.36
N LYS A 687 -6.97 -5.98 9.80
CA LYS A 687 -6.42 -4.81 10.50
C LYS A 687 -7.46 -3.71 10.70
N VAL A 688 -8.27 -3.42 9.68
CA VAL A 688 -9.38 -2.46 9.73
C VAL A 688 -10.40 -2.85 10.81
N SER A 689 -10.79 -4.11 10.89
CA SER A 689 -11.73 -4.60 11.90
C SER A 689 -11.14 -4.47 13.31
N THR A 690 -9.87 -4.83 13.50
CA THR A 690 -9.19 -4.63 14.79
C THR A 690 -9.09 -3.15 15.16
N ALA A 691 -8.70 -2.29 14.22
CA ALA A 691 -8.63 -0.85 14.45
C ALA A 691 -9.99 -0.25 14.80
N ARG A 692 -11.06 -0.71 14.13
CA ARG A 692 -12.44 -0.32 14.45
C ARG A 692 -12.80 -0.67 15.89
N ASP A 693 -12.60 -1.92 16.28
CA ASP A 693 -13.11 -2.43 17.57
C ASP A 693 -12.20 -2.04 18.76
N ALA A 694 -10.88 -2.01 18.56
CA ALA A 694 -9.91 -1.81 19.63
C ALA A 694 -9.41 -0.36 19.77
N SER A 695 -9.68 0.51 18.79
CA SER A 695 -9.24 1.91 18.81
C SER A 695 -10.38 2.89 18.55
N LEU A 696 -11.18 2.70 17.50
CA LEU A 696 -12.23 3.66 17.15
C LEU A 696 -13.46 3.56 18.05
N LEU A 697 -14.05 2.38 18.23
CA LEU A 697 -15.28 2.18 19.00
C LEU A 697 -15.01 2.00 20.49
N THR A 698 -14.20 2.90 21.05
CA THR A 698 -13.87 2.97 22.48
C THR A 698 -14.55 4.19 23.12
N GLU A 699 -14.62 4.23 24.45
CA GLU A 699 -15.20 5.36 25.20
C GLU A 699 -14.55 6.70 24.83
N ASP A 700 -13.24 6.69 24.48
CA ASP A 700 -12.48 7.85 24.05
C ASP A 700 -13.03 8.55 22.78
N ASN A 701 -13.83 7.85 21.97
CA ASN A 701 -14.42 8.41 20.74
C ASN A 701 -15.95 8.31 20.68
N LEU A 702 -16.57 7.35 21.40
CA LEU A 702 -18.02 7.11 21.35
C LEU A 702 -18.84 8.30 21.86
N TRP A 703 -18.25 9.19 22.66
CA TRP A 703 -18.86 10.47 23.05
C TRP A 703 -19.31 11.29 21.84
N ALA A 704 -18.61 11.19 20.70
CA ALA A 704 -18.95 11.90 19.48
C ALA A 704 -20.30 11.45 18.89
N GLN A 705 -20.75 10.23 19.20
CA GLN A 705 -22.08 9.74 18.83
C GLN A 705 -23.13 10.04 19.90
N SER A 706 -22.81 9.74 21.18
CA SER A 706 -23.78 9.86 22.27
C SER A 706 -24.14 11.31 22.57
N ASP A 707 -23.13 12.17 22.71
CA ASP A 707 -23.27 13.55 23.16
C ASP A 707 -22.98 14.56 22.04
N GLY A 708 -22.20 14.14 21.03
CA GLY A 708 -21.75 14.96 19.92
C GLY A 708 -20.81 16.09 20.35
N THR A 709 -20.40 16.93 19.40
CA THR A 709 -19.66 18.15 19.73
C THR A 709 -20.36 19.08 20.72
N PRO A 710 -21.72 19.15 20.83
CA PRO A 710 -22.38 19.99 21.83
C PRO A 710 -21.97 19.74 23.29
N ILE A 711 -21.36 18.59 23.62
CA ILE A 711 -20.76 18.35 24.96
C ILE A 711 -19.73 19.43 25.33
N LEU A 712 -19.09 20.03 24.32
CA LEU A 712 -18.07 21.05 24.49
C LEU A 712 -18.64 22.37 25.02
N VAL A 713 -19.96 22.61 24.93
CA VAL A 713 -20.61 23.79 25.51
C VAL A 713 -20.37 23.83 27.02
N ASP A 714 -20.65 22.74 27.73
CA ASP A 714 -20.44 22.68 29.17
C ASP A 714 -18.95 22.68 29.52
N LEU A 715 -18.15 21.86 28.83
CA LEU A 715 -16.70 21.78 29.08
C LEU A 715 -16.04 23.16 29.00
N THR A 716 -16.26 23.88 27.90
CA THR A 716 -15.62 25.18 27.68
C THR A 716 -16.16 26.24 28.63
N ASN A 717 -17.42 26.14 29.04
CA ASN A 717 -18.00 27.05 30.00
C ASN A 717 -17.45 26.83 31.41
N GLU A 718 -17.26 25.58 31.83
CA GLU A 718 -16.64 25.22 33.10
C GLU A 718 -15.17 25.66 33.17
N LEU A 719 -14.44 25.49 32.07
CA LEU A 719 -13.07 25.97 31.92
C LEU A 719 -12.98 27.52 31.82
N GLY A 720 -14.09 28.22 31.61
CA GLY A 720 -14.08 29.68 31.47
C GLY A 720 -13.49 30.17 30.16
N ILE A 721 -13.61 29.39 29.09
CA ILE A 721 -13.09 29.69 27.76
C ILE A 721 -14.17 29.64 26.68
N HIS A 722 -15.46 29.68 27.07
CA HIS A 722 -16.62 29.64 26.18
C HIS A 722 -16.97 31.05 25.69
N PRO A 723 -16.71 31.39 24.42
CA PRO A 723 -16.93 32.73 23.91
C PRO A 723 -18.37 33.19 24.09
N THR A 724 -18.53 34.27 24.83
CA THR A 724 -19.83 34.88 25.11
C THR A 724 -19.73 36.37 24.84
N ARG A 725 -20.70 36.90 24.08
CA ARG A 725 -20.80 38.32 23.72
C ARG A 725 -19.54 38.85 23.02
N ASN A 726 -19.29 38.37 21.81
CA ASN A 726 -18.10 38.64 20.98
C ASN A 726 -16.78 38.47 21.75
N PHE A 727 -16.56 37.31 22.38
CA PHE A 727 -15.38 37.07 23.22
C PHE A 727 -15.18 38.14 24.32
N THR A 728 -16.25 38.69 24.89
CA THR A 728 -16.12 39.58 26.05
C THR A 728 -16.01 38.77 27.34
N ALA A 729 -16.75 37.67 27.43
CA ALA A 729 -16.76 36.78 28.58
C ALA A 729 -16.47 35.33 28.16
N GLY A 730 -15.90 34.56 29.08
CA GLY A 730 -15.57 33.14 28.88
C GLY A 730 -16.64 32.18 29.42
N VAL A 731 -17.78 32.71 29.88
CA VAL A 731 -18.89 31.94 30.46
C VAL A 731 -20.23 32.49 30.00
N ASN A 732 -21.13 31.58 29.61
CA ASN A 732 -22.52 31.85 29.33
C ASN A 732 -23.42 31.29 30.47
N PRO A 733 -24.06 32.15 31.28
CA PRO A 733 -24.96 31.70 32.34
C PRO A 733 -26.20 30.96 31.80
N ASN A 734 -26.57 31.19 30.54
CA ASN A 734 -27.74 30.61 29.87
C ASN A 734 -27.39 29.39 28.99
N ARG A 735 -26.19 28.83 29.12
CA ARG A 735 -25.70 27.72 28.26
C ARG A 735 -26.63 26.51 28.17
N ARG A 736 -27.49 26.29 29.19
CA ARG A 736 -28.44 25.17 29.23
C ARG A 736 -29.45 25.16 28.09
N GLY A 737 -29.63 26.29 27.41
CA GLY A 737 -30.43 26.34 26.18
C GLY A 737 -29.72 25.78 24.95
N LEU A 738 -28.41 25.57 25.00
CA LEU A 738 -27.56 25.25 23.86
C LEU A 738 -26.62 24.04 24.10
N ASP A 739 -26.63 23.45 25.29
CA ASP A 739 -25.75 22.33 25.65
C ASP A 739 -26.16 21.00 25.00
N SER A 740 -25.43 19.93 25.33
CA SER A 740 -25.72 18.59 24.78
C SER A 740 -27.11 18.07 25.16
N GLU A 741 -27.62 18.39 26.35
CA GLU A 741 -28.97 17.98 26.76
C GLU A 741 -30.05 18.73 25.96
N ALA A 742 -29.83 20.02 25.67
CA ALA A 742 -30.71 20.79 24.79
C ALA A 742 -30.78 20.15 23.39
N ILE A 743 -29.63 19.77 22.80
CA ILE A 743 -29.58 19.11 21.48
C ILE A 743 -30.25 17.74 21.51
N LYS A 744 -29.97 16.91 22.53
CA LYS A 744 -30.59 15.58 22.68
C LYS A 744 -32.11 15.67 22.77
N SER A 745 -32.66 16.73 23.38
CA SER A 745 -34.11 16.91 23.51
C SER A 745 -34.84 17.11 22.17
N VAL A 746 -34.13 17.53 21.12
CA VAL A 746 -34.66 17.78 19.77
C VAL A 746 -34.08 16.85 18.70
N LYS A 747 -33.20 15.92 19.09
CA LYS A 747 -32.58 14.95 18.19
C LYS A 747 -33.58 13.89 17.77
N ILE A 748 -33.70 13.65 16.47
CA ILE A 748 -34.61 12.68 15.86
C ILE A 748 -33.87 11.53 15.15
N GLY A 749 -32.55 11.61 15.00
CA GLY A 749 -31.74 10.54 14.45
C GLY A 749 -30.25 10.85 14.36
N ASP A 750 -29.49 9.84 13.94
CA ASP A 750 -28.05 9.93 13.68
C ASP A 750 -27.76 9.82 12.18
N ARG A 751 -26.73 10.51 11.73
CA ARG A 751 -26.21 10.42 10.36
C ARG A 751 -24.70 10.23 10.34
N ALA A 752 -24.26 9.25 9.56
CA ALA A 752 -22.84 8.95 9.36
C ALA A 752 -22.34 9.46 8.01
N CYS A 753 -21.06 9.83 7.95
CA CYS A 753 -20.32 9.89 6.69
C CYS A 753 -20.15 8.48 6.12
N ALA A 754 -19.82 8.35 4.84
CA ALA A 754 -19.56 7.06 4.23
C ALA A 754 -18.45 6.29 5.00
N SER A 755 -18.62 4.97 5.14
CA SER A 755 -17.70 4.08 5.86
C SER A 755 -17.44 4.44 7.34
N CYS A 756 -18.19 5.37 7.95
CA CYS A 756 -17.98 5.79 9.33
C CYS A 756 -18.89 5.01 10.30
N PRO A 757 -18.36 4.21 11.23
CA PRO A 757 -19.17 3.50 12.21
C PRO A 757 -19.55 4.35 13.43
N LEU A 758 -18.96 5.55 13.62
CA LEU A 758 -19.29 6.43 14.76
C LEU A 758 -20.66 7.10 14.60
N GLY A 759 -20.97 7.67 13.43
CA GLY A 759 -22.26 8.33 13.19
C GLY A 759 -22.52 9.58 14.05
N CYS A 760 -21.57 10.52 14.11
CA CYS A 760 -21.67 11.72 14.97
C CYS A 760 -22.73 12.76 14.57
N GLY A 761 -23.28 12.69 13.35
CA GLY A 761 -24.16 13.72 12.83
C GLY A 761 -25.52 13.71 13.53
N ASN A 762 -25.83 14.76 14.30
CA ASN A 762 -27.11 14.87 15.01
C ASN A 762 -28.19 15.40 14.06
N PHE A 763 -29.15 14.58 13.65
CA PHE A 763 -30.31 15.07 12.90
C PHE A 763 -31.35 15.60 13.89
N THR A 764 -31.64 16.90 13.85
CA THR A 764 -32.45 17.60 14.84
C THR A 764 -33.70 18.24 14.22
N SER A 765 -34.76 18.38 15.03
CA SER A 765 -36.02 18.97 14.60
C SER A 765 -36.71 19.72 15.74
N VAL A 766 -36.92 21.02 15.57
CA VAL A 766 -37.69 21.86 16.51
C VAL A 766 -38.65 22.77 15.75
N ASP A 767 -39.94 22.74 16.07
CA ASP A 767 -40.98 23.60 15.47
C ASP A 767 -40.93 23.74 13.93
N GLY A 768 -40.65 22.64 13.22
CA GLY A 768 -40.56 22.61 11.75
C GLY A 768 -39.21 23.02 11.16
N VAL A 769 -38.24 23.42 11.98
CA VAL A 769 -36.85 23.64 11.57
C VAL A 769 -36.10 22.32 11.70
N GLN A 770 -35.56 21.82 10.58
CA GLN A 770 -34.82 20.56 10.52
C GLN A 770 -33.44 20.77 9.92
N LEU A 771 -32.42 20.12 10.47
CA LEU A 771 -31.06 20.12 9.94
C LEU A 771 -30.23 18.99 10.56
N GLU A 772 -29.02 18.82 10.04
CA GLU A 772 -27.95 18.09 10.74
C GLU A 772 -27.09 19.10 11.53
N GLY A 773 -26.84 18.83 12.81
CA GLY A 773 -26.25 19.76 13.77
C GLY A 773 -27.33 20.43 14.65
N PRO A 774 -27.09 21.65 15.15
CA PRO A 774 -25.87 22.44 15.00
C PRO A 774 -24.68 21.81 15.72
N GLU A 775 -23.48 22.01 15.17
CA GLU A 775 -22.22 21.65 15.83
C GLU A 775 -21.86 22.68 16.92
N TYR A 776 -20.96 22.31 17.84
CA TYR A 776 -20.46 23.18 18.92
C TYR A 776 -20.07 24.59 18.47
N GLU A 777 -19.28 24.67 17.40
CA GLU A 777 -18.81 25.94 16.85
C GLU A 777 -19.97 26.86 16.45
N THR A 778 -21.04 26.31 15.87
CA THR A 778 -22.24 27.09 15.54
C THR A 778 -23.04 27.46 16.80
N LEU A 779 -23.20 26.53 17.75
CA LEU A 779 -23.89 26.78 19.02
C LEU A 779 -23.23 27.91 19.81
N CYS A 780 -21.91 27.99 19.76
CA CYS A 780 -21.19 29.05 20.41
C CYS A 780 -21.19 30.33 19.58
N LEU A 781 -20.60 30.33 18.38
CA LEU A 781 -20.34 31.56 17.63
C LEU A 781 -21.60 32.18 17.04
N GLY A 782 -22.58 31.37 16.64
CA GLY A 782 -23.93 31.79 16.24
C GLY A 782 -24.95 31.76 17.38
N GLY A 783 -24.53 31.50 18.62
CA GLY A 783 -25.41 31.46 19.79
C GLY A 783 -24.87 32.33 20.91
N SER A 784 -24.13 31.74 21.86
CA SER A 784 -23.61 32.43 23.05
C SER A 784 -22.74 33.66 22.74
N ASN A 785 -21.95 33.61 21.67
CA ASN A 785 -21.14 34.74 21.22
C ASN A 785 -21.99 35.93 20.75
N CYS A 786 -23.23 35.69 20.31
CA CYS A 786 -24.22 36.72 19.99
C CYS A 786 -25.29 36.89 21.11
N GLU A 787 -25.11 36.22 22.25
CA GLU A 787 -26.09 36.03 23.34
C GLU A 787 -27.47 35.52 22.89
N ILE A 788 -27.54 34.85 21.73
CA ILE A 788 -28.73 34.15 21.26
C ILE A 788 -28.75 32.77 21.92
N ASN A 789 -29.58 32.62 22.95
CA ASN A 789 -29.66 31.41 23.78
C ASN A 789 -30.86 30.52 23.44
N ASP A 790 -31.68 30.92 22.47
CA ASP A 790 -32.79 30.13 21.97
C ASP A 790 -32.29 29.12 20.92
N LEU A 791 -32.42 27.82 21.21
CA LEU A 791 -31.93 26.75 20.34
C LEU A 791 -32.55 26.81 18.94
N LYS A 792 -33.85 27.12 18.84
CA LYS A 792 -34.56 27.20 17.55
C LYS A 792 -33.97 28.30 16.67
N SER A 793 -33.67 29.46 17.23
CA SER A 793 -33.02 30.56 16.52
C SER A 793 -31.63 30.17 16.01
N VAL A 794 -30.82 29.48 16.84
CA VAL A 794 -29.50 29.01 16.42
C VAL A 794 -29.60 27.91 15.33
N MET A 795 -30.59 27.02 15.43
CA MET A 795 -30.89 26.04 14.40
C MET A 795 -31.32 26.69 13.07
N GLN A 796 -32.12 27.75 13.11
CA GLN A 796 -32.49 28.54 11.93
C GLN A 796 -31.29 29.26 11.32
N PHE A 797 -30.42 29.84 12.16
CA PHE A 797 -29.17 30.45 11.72
C PHE A 797 -28.28 29.44 11.00
N ASN A 798 -28.06 28.25 11.58
CA ASN A 798 -27.27 27.19 10.95
C ASN A 798 -27.87 26.77 9.61
N ARG A 799 -29.17 26.48 9.56
CA ARG A 799 -29.86 26.06 8.34
C ARG A 799 -29.77 27.11 7.22
N LEU A 800 -29.90 28.40 7.56
CA LEU A 800 -29.76 29.49 6.60
C LEU A 800 -28.33 29.56 6.07
N CYS A 801 -27.33 29.53 6.95
CA CYS A 801 -25.92 29.53 6.56
C CYS A 801 -25.58 28.36 5.62
N ASP A 802 -26.09 27.15 5.93
CA ASP A 802 -25.88 25.96 5.11
C ASP A 802 -26.45 26.12 3.70
N ASP A 803 -27.66 26.67 3.55
CA ASP A 803 -28.32 26.80 2.25
C ASP A 803 -27.70 27.92 1.41
N VAL A 804 -27.41 29.07 2.03
CA VAL A 804 -26.85 30.22 1.31
C VAL A 804 -25.34 30.11 1.08
N GLY A 805 -24.66 29.19 1.77
CA GLY A 805 -23.25 28.89 1.62
C GLY A 805 -22.33 29.81 2.43
N LEU A 806 -22.63 30.05 3.72
CA LEU A 806 -21.80 30.85 4.62
C LEU A 806 -21.19 30.01 5.75
N ASP A 807 -19.93 30.29 6.10
CA ASP A 807 -19.30 29.76 7.31
C ASP A 807 -20.02 30.29 8.58
N THR A 808 -20.59 29.39 9.38
CA THR A 808 -21.31 29.76 10.62
C THR A 808 -20.40 30.45 11.63
N MET A 809 -19.12 30.07 11.68
CA MET A 809 -18.14 30.63 12.61
C MET A 809 -17.83 32.08 12.28
N SER A 810 -17.47 32.33 11.02
CA SER A 810 -17.11 33.68 10.54
C SER A 810 -18.34 34.59 10.51
N THR A 811 -19.50 34.06 10.14
CA THR A 811 -20.77 34.81 10.17
C THR A 811 -21.15 35.20 11.60
N GLY A 812 -21.08 34.27 12.56
CA GLY A 812 -21.38 34.55 13.96
C GLY A 812 -20.41 35.55 14.60
N ASN A 813 -19.11 35.43 14.33
CA ASN A 813 -18.12 36.41 14.77
C ASN A 813 -18.37 37.81 14.17
N THR A 814 -18.70 37.88 12.88
CA THR A 814 -18.95 39.16 12.20
C THR A 814 -20.21 39.85 12.75
N ILE A 815 -21.28 39.08 13.00
CA ILE A 815 -22.49 39.58 13.65
C ILE A 815 -22.19 40.03 15.09
N GLY A 816 -21.41 39.25 15.85
CA GLY A 816 -20.99 39.63 17.21
C GLY A 816 -20.21 40.93 17.25
N LEU A 817 -19.30 41.17 16.29
CA LEU A 817 -18.61 42.45 16.13
C LEU A 817 -19.60 43.58 15.80
N ALA A 818 -20.54 43.36 14.89
CA ALA A 818 -21.56 44.35 14.55
C ALA A 818 -22.44 44.75 15.74
N MET A 819 -22.74 43.80 16.64
CA MET A 819 -23.44 44.06 17.91
C MET A 819 -22.58 44.93 18.86
N ASP A 820 -21.28 44.63 19.00
CA ASP A 820 -20.34 45.48 19.77
C ASP A 820 -20.25 46.91 19.19
N LEU A 821 -20.17 47.05 17.86
CA LEU A 821 -20.13 48.36 17.18
C LEU A 821 -21.42 49.17 17.40
N THR A 822 -22.56 48.50 17.39
CA THR A 822 -23.88 49.12 17.63
C THR A 822 -23.99 49.61 19.07
N GLU A 823 -23.64 48.77 20.04
CA GLU A 823 -23.75 49.13 21.46
C GLU A 823 -22.69 50.14 21.93
N SER A 824 -21.49 50.08 21.37
CA SER A 824 -20.44 51.07 21.65
C SER A 824 -20.73 52.43 21.01
N GLY A 825 -21.70 52.51 20.09
CA GLY A 825 -22.06 53.71 19.35
C GLY A 825 -21.10 54.07 18.22
N ARG A 826 -20.20 53.15 17.82
CA ARG A 826 -19.28 53.36 16.68
C ARG A 826 -20.03 53.32 15.35
N HIS A 827 -20.93 52.36 15.17
CA HIS A 827 -21.81 52.27 14.00
C HIS A 827 -23.05 51.43 14.32
N ASP A 828 -24.25 51.91 13.96
CA ASP A 828 -25.50 51.21 14.21
C ASP A 828 -25.87 50.26 13.05
N PHE A 829 -25.71 48.96 13.28
CA PHE A 829 -26.13 47.91 12.33
C PHE A 829 -27.58 47.44 12.55
N GLY A 830 -28.27 47.98 13.55
CA GLY A 830 -29.58 47.53 13.98
C GLY A 830 -29.56 46.16 14.65
N LEU A 831 -28.41 45.74 15.16
CA LEU A 831 -28.20 44.44 15.83
C LEU A 831 -27.79 44.67 17.29
N ALA A 832 -28.31 43.85 18.20
CA ALA A 832 -27.97 43.91 19.61
C ALA A 832 -27.90 42.51 20.22
N PHE A 833 -27.00 42.32 21.18
CA PHE A 833 -26.85 41.02 21.84
C PHE A 833 -28.15 40.55 22.50
N GLY A 834 -28.45 39.27 22.33
CA GLY A 834 -29.65 38.64 22.89
C GLY A 834 -30.97 39.08 22.24
N LYS A 835 -30.92 39.78 21.09
CA LYS A 835 -32.11 40.14 20.31
C LYS A 835 -32.16 39.33 19.03
N GLU A 836 -33.16 38.45 18.92
CA GLU A 836 -33.43 37.64 17.73
C GLU A 836 -33.97 38.47 16.54
N LYS A 837 -34.55 39.63 16.83
CA LYS A 837 -35.05 40.54 15.80
C LYS A 837 -33.89 40.94 14.88
N ASP A 838 -34.09 40.77 13.57
CA ASP A 838 -33.10 41.04 12.50
C ASP A 838 -31.86 40.13 12.47
N TYR A 839 -31.60 39.32 13.51
CA TYR A 839 -30.49 38.37 13.60
C TYR A 839 -30.48 37.34 12.45
N LEU A 840 -31.63 36.74 12.14
CA LEU A 840 -31.74 35.75 11.06
C LEU A 840 -31.79 36.40 9.67
N ALA A 841 -32.41 37.58 9.57
CA ALA A 841 -32.54 38.29 8.31
C ALA A 841 -31.18 38.71 7.75
N VAL A 842 -30.25 39.08 8.63
CA VAL A 842 -28.92 39.56 8.22
C VAL A 842 -28.09 38.49 7.51
N VAL A 843 -28.31 37.19 7.80
CA VAL A 843 -27.62 36.08 7.11
C VAL A 843 -27.94 36.11 5.60
N THR A 844 -29.22 36.26 5.26
CA THR A 844 -29.68 36.38 3.87
C THR A 844 -29.19 37.68 3.24
N GLU A 845 -29.19 38.80 4.00
CA GLU A 845 -28.71 40.08 3.49
C GLU A 845 -27.21 40.07 3.17
N ILE A 846 -26.41 39.38 3.98
CA ILE A 846 -24.99 39.12 3.72
C ILE A 846 -24.87 38.32 2.43
N ALA A 847 -25.48 37.12 2.37
CA ALA A 847 -25.32 36.20 1.24
C ALA A 847 -25.72 36.80 -0.12
N HIS A 848 -26.74 37.65 -0.14
CA HIS A 848 -27.25 38.28 -1.37
C HIS A 848 -26.74 39.71 -1.58
N LEU A 849 -25.93 40.26 -0.68
CA LEU A 849 -25.49 41.66 -0.70
C LEU A 849 -26.67 42.65 -0.82
N ALA A 850 -27.81 42.30 -0.20
CA ALA A 850 -29.11 42.92 -0.47
C ALA A 850 -29.28 44.31 0.15
N THR A 851 -28.52 44.63 1.19
CA THR A 851 -28.60 45.89 1.95
C THR A 851 -27.20 46.47 2.16
N ASP A 852 -27.10 47.74 2.57
CA ASP A 852 -25.82 48.34 2.94
C ASP A 852 -25.19 47.62 4.14
N ARG A 853 -25.98 47.27 5.16
CA ARG A 853 -25.48 46.45 6.28
C ARG A 853 -25.01 45.07 5.81
N GLY A 854 -25.74 44.42 4.92
CA GLY A 854 -25.36 43.12 4.37
C GLY A 854 -24.04 43.17 3.60
N ARG A 855 -23.83 44.22 2.79
CA ARG A 855 -22.57 44.46 2.06
C ARG A 855 -21.39 44.69 3.00
N ASP A 856 -21.60 45.41 4.10
CA ASP A 856 -20.55 45.67 5.08
C ASP A 856 -20.18 44.41 5.86
N LEU A 857 -21.19 43.68 6.34
CA LEU A 857 -20.97 42.42 7.06
C LEU A 857 -20.39 41.32 6.15
N ALA A 858 -20.63 41.38 4.84
CA ALA A 858 -19.99 40.49 3.88
C ALA A 858 -18.47 40.66 3.77
N LEU A 859 -17.87 41.70 4.35
CA LEU A 859 -16.40 41.87 4.38
C LEU A 859 -15.69 40.86 5.29
N GLY A 860 -16.40 40.30 6.29
CA GLY A 860 -15.80 39.51 7.36
C GLY A 860 -15.32 40.40 8.51
N ALA A 861 -15.09 39.81 9.68
CA ALA A 861 -14.95 40.57 10.92
C ALA A 861 -13.70 41.45 10.94
N ALA A 862 -12.56 40.96 10.45
CA ALA A 862 -11.31 41.73 10.47
C ALA A 862 -11.36 42.94 9.53
N ALA A 863 -11.88 42.77 8.31
CA ALA A 863 -12.02 43.88 7.35
C ALA A 863 -13.12 44.86 7.77
N LEU A 864 -14.22 44.36 8.36
CA LEU A 864 -15.26 45.20 8.96
C LEU A 864 -14.70 46.05 10.10
N ALA A 865 -13.90 45.45 10.98
CA ALA A 865 -13.24 46.17 12.07
C ALA A 865 -12.37 47.31 11.55
N GLY A 866 -11.52 47.06 10.55
CA GLY A 866 -10.68 48.10 9.95
C GLY A 866 -11.46 49.20 9.24
N LYS A 867 -12.64 48.90 8.66
CA LYS A 867 -13.52 49.92 8.07
C LYS A 867 -14.08 50.90 9.12
N TYR A 868 -14.24 50.45 10.36
CA TYR A 868 -14.89 51.19 11.43
C TYR A 868 -13.95 51.50 12.61
N ASP A 869 -12.63 51.48 12.36
CA ASP A 869 -11.58 51.76 13.35
C ASP A 869 -11.80 50.96 14.65
N ALA A 870 -12.00 49.65 14.55
CA ALA A 870 -12.37 48.75 15.64
C ALA A 870 -11.54 47.47 15.73
N GLU A 871 -10.28 47.53 15.30
CA GLU A 871 -9.32 46.42 15.33
C GLU A 871 -9.11 45.86 16.75
N GLU A 872 -9.32 46.67 17.80
CA GLU A 872 -9.28 46.23 19.19
C GLU A 872 -10.51 45.44 19.66
N ASP A 873 -11.56 45.39 18.84
CA ASP A 873 -12.85 44.74 19.14
C ASP A 873 -13.07 43.42 18.39
N VAL A 874 -12.17 43.02 17.50
CA VAL A 874 -12.29 41.77 16.71
C VAL A 874 -11.37 40.66 17.23
N ALA A 875 -11.89 39.44 17.31
CA ALA A 875 -11.15 38.23 17.68
C ALA A 875 -10.74 37.46 16.41
N HIS A 876 -9.45 37.49 16.05
CA HIS A 876 -8.95 36.80 14.86
C HIS A 876 -7.44 36.51 14.95
N ALA A 877 -6.92 35.72 14.02
CA ALA A 877 -5.48 35.64 13.70
C ALA A 877 -5.29 35.51 12.18
N LYS A 878 -4.39 36.30 11.59
CA LYS A 878 -4.19 36.42 10.13
C LYS A 878 -5.49 36.68 9.34
N GLY A 879 -6.32 37.58 9.86
CA GLY A 879 -7.65 37.89 9.31
C GLY A 879 -8.75 36.84 9.57
N LEU A 880 -8.40 35.58 9.85
CA LEU A 880 -9.38 34.51 10.09
C LEU A 880 -10.01 34.62 11.48
N GLU A 881 -11.34 34.64 11.55
CA GLU A 881 -12.13 34.74 12.78
C GLU A 881 -11.78 33.64 13.80
N MET A 882 -11.84 33.98 15.08
CA MET A 882 -11.48 33.04 16.14
C MET A 882 -12.52 31.91 16.29
N PRO A 883 -12.08 30.65 16.45
CA PRO A 883 -12.95 29.55 16.84
C PRO A 883 -13.53 29.69 18.25
N ALA A 884 -14.49 28.82 18.61
CA ALA A 884 -15.25 28.83 19.86
C ALA A 884 -14.42 28.53 21.13
N TYR A 885 -13.12 28.76 21.15
CA TYR A 885 -12.28 28.56 22.32
C TYR A 885 -11.44 29.79 22.58
N ASP A 886 -11.67 30.43 23.73
CA ASP A 886 -10.97 31.66 24.09
C ASP A 886 -9.50 31.38 24.46
N PRO A 887 -8.52 31.92 23.71
CA PRO A 887 -7.11 31.63 23.97
C PRO A 887 -6.62 32.21 25.29
N ARG A 888 -7.32 33.19 25.90
CA ARG A 888 -6.88 33.81 27.17
C ARG A 888 -6.90 32.85 28.37
N GLY A 889 -7.61 31.73 28.25
CA GLY A 889 -7.58 30.64 29.23
C GLY A 889 -6.61 29.51 28.91
N ASN A 890 -5.89 29.52 27.78
CA ASN A 890 -4.97 28.45 27.40
C ASN A 890 -3.85 28.93 26.46
N TYR A 891 -2.61 28.95 26.96
CA TYR A 891 -1.45 29.44 26.21
C TYR A 891 -1.09 28.57 25.00
N GLY A 892 -1.37 27.26 25.06
CA GLY A 892 -1.18 26.36 23.91
C GLY A 892 -2.12 26.73 22.76
N MET A 893 -3.40 27.01 23.06
CA MET A 893 -4.37 27.46 22.05
C MET A 893 -3.99 28.84 21.48
N ALA A 894 -3.52 29.75 22.34
CA ALA A 894 -3.00 31.05 21.91
C ALA A 894 -1.87 30.90 20.87
N LEU A 895 -0.89 30.03 21.16
CA LEU A 895 0.21 29.75 20.24
C LEU A 895 -0.26 29.01 18.98
N ALA A 896 -1.18 28.05 19.11
CA ALA A 896 -1.74 27.30 17.99
C ALA A 896 -2.45 28.22 16.99
N TYR A 897 -3.24 29.17 17.47
CA TYR A 897 -3.90 30.18 16.62
C TYR A 897 -2.91 31.13 15.96
N ALA A 898 -1.92 31.63 16.72
CA ALA A 898 -0.92 32.54 16.20
C ALA A 898 -0.06 31.88 15.10
N THR A 899 0.38 30.63 15.31
CA THR A 899 1.30 29.91 14.39
C THR A 899 0.59 29.05 13.34
N SER A 900 -0.74 28.93 13.40
CA SER A 900 -1.53 28.25 12.40
C SER A 900 -1.25 28.83 11.01
N GLU A 901 -1.12 27.93 10.05
CA GLU A 901 -0.77 28.27 8.68
C GLU A 901 -1.88 28.98 7.92
N ARG A 902 -3.13 28.83 8.39
CA ARG A 902 -4.32 29.37 7.74
C ARG A 902 -5.01 30.49 8.53
N GLY A 903 -4.43 30.92 9.64
CA GLY A 903 -5.07 31.79 10.64
C GLY A 903 -5.75 31.01 11.77
N ALA A 904 -6.51 31.69 12.64
CA ALA A 904 -7.04 31.12 13.88
C ALA A 904 -7.89 29.84 13.65
N CYS A 905 -7.35 28.66 13.99
CA CYS A 905 -8.06 27.40 13.83
C CYS A 905 -7.67 26.36 14.89
N HIS A 906 -8.68 25.80 15.56
CA HIS A 906 -8.51 24.87 16.69
C HIS A 906 -8.12 23.46 16.25
N LEU A 907 -8.35 23.09 15.00
CA LEU A 907 -8.03 21.76 14.49
C LEU A 907 -6.52 21.54 14.39
N ARG A 908 -5.72 22.60 14.19
CA ARG A 908 -4.25 22.51 13.98
C ARG A 908 -3.50 21.98 15.18
N ALA A 909 -3.85 22.46 16.36
CA ALA A 909 -3.45 21.86 17.62
C ALA A 909 -4.53 22.16 18.66
N PHE A 910 -4.93 21.12 19.38
CA PHE A 910 -6.01 21.20 20.36
C PHE A 910 -5.47 20.92 21.76
N THR A 911 -5.04 21.97 22.46
CA THR A 911 -4.37 21.86 23.77
C THR A 911 -5.27 22.17 24.96
N ILE A 912 -6.59 22.17 24.75
CA ILE A 912 -7.56 22.62 25.76
C ILE A 912 -7.54 21.76 27.02
N THR A 913 -7.26 20.47 26.86
CA THR A 913 -7.24 19.47 27.94
C THR A 913 -5.86 19.31 28.59
N ALA A 914 -4.90 20.20 28.30
CA ALA A 914 -3.55 20.14 28.89
C ALA A 914 -3.60 20.25 30.42
N GLU A 915 -2.75 19.48 31.12
CA GLU A 915 -2.71 19.43 32.59
C GLU A 915 -2.45 20.81 33.22
N ASP A 916 -1.53 21.59 32.64
CA ASP A 916 -1.29 22.99 33.00
C ASP A 916 -1.39 23.88 31.75
N PRO A 917 -2.52 24.58 31.55
CA PRO A 917 -2.75 25.42 30.37
C PRO A 917 -1.91 26.70 30.33
N PHE A 918 -1.04 26.93 31.32
CA PHE A 918 -0.15 28.10 31.40
C PHE A 918 1.34 27.75 31.45
N LYS A 919 1.71 26.45 31.39
CA LYS A 919 3.11 26.01 31.37
C LYS A 919 3.68 26.04 29.95
N VAL A 920 4.23 27.20 29.58
CA VAL A 920 4.78 27.49 28.23
C VAL A 920 5.66 26.37 27.65
N GLN A 921 6.61 25.84 28.43
CA GLN A 921 7.61 24.91 27.89
C GLN A 921 7.02 23.60 27.37
N ASP A 922 5.99 23.09 28.04
CA ASP A 922 5.34 21.84 27.66
C ASP A 922 4.37 22.11 26.49
N LEU A 923 3.58 23.18 26.60
CA LEU A 923 2.58 23.56 25.60
C LEU A 923 3.17 23.85 24.22
N VAL A 924 4.33 24.50 24.13
CA VAL A 924 4.97 24.76 22.83
C VAL A 924 5.30 23.46 22.10
N ARG A 925 5.78 22.45 22.84
CA ARG A 925 6.09 21.14 22.27
C ARG A 925 4.80 20.42 21.87
N ASP A 926 3.78 20.43 22.74
CA ASP A 926 2.49 19.82 22.45
C ASP A 926 1.86 20.41 21.18
N VAL A 927 1.95 21.73 20.98
CA VAL A 927 1.47 22.39 19.76
C VAL A 927 2.20 21.88 18.51
N ILE A 928 3.53 21.77 18.55
CA ILE A 928 4.31 21.26 17.41
C ILE A 928 3.96 19.81 17.11
N ASP A 929 3.88 18.97 18.15
CA ASP A 929 3.62 17.54 18.03
C ASP A 929 2.19 17.30 17.49
N ASN A 930 1.21 18.07 17.97
CA ASN A 930 -0.16 18.06 17.44
C ASN A 930 -0.21 18.52 15.97
N GLN A 931 0.46 19.62 15.63
CA GLN A 931 0.48 20.12 14.24
C GLN A 931 1.07 19.10 13.27
N ASN A 932 2.15 18.41 13.68
CA ASN A 932 2.78 17.37 12.86
C ASN A 932 1.89 16.12 12.74
N SER A 933 1.37 15.60 13.85
CA SER A 933 0.54 14.39 13.85
C SER A 933 -0.80 14.60 13.13
N ASN A 934 -1.44 15.76 13.34
CA ASN A 934 -2.65 16.13 12.63
C ASN A 934 -2.39 16.32 11.13
N ALA A 935 -1.24 16.85 10.73
CA ALA A 935 -0.87 16.93 9.32
C ALA A 935 -0.85 15.54 8.66
N VAL A 936 -0.30 14.51 9.33
CA VAL A 936 -0.35 13.12 8.86
C VAL A 936 -1.80 12.63 8.74
N LYS A 937 -2.60 12.84 9.81
CA LYS A 937 -4.00 12.42 9.86
C LYS A 937 -4.83 13.02 8.71
N TRP A 938 -4.58 14.27 8.34
CA TRP A 938 -5.27 14.90 7.20
C TRP A 938 -4.66 14.57 5.83
N CYS A 939 -3.40 14.15 5.76
CA CYS A 939 -2.90 13.44 4.57
C CYS A 939 -3.67 12.12 4.35
N MET A 940 -4.08 11.45 5.44
CA MET A 940 -4.98 10.29 5.35
C MET A 940 -6.44 10.67 5.07
N CYS A 941 -6.82 11.93 5.30
CA CYS A 941 -8.20 12.39 5.41
C CYS A 941 -9.04 11.56 6.40
N PHE A 942 -8.45 11.19 7.54
CA PHE A 942 -9.20 10.64 8.67
C PHE A 942 -9.95 11.74 9.42
N CYS A 943 -11.07 11.36 10.02
CA CYS A 943 -11.89 12.27 10.83
C CYS A 943 -11.18 12.58 12.15
N ASP A 944 -11.23 13.85 12.59
CA ASP A 944 -10.68 14.28 13.88
C ASP A 944 -11.36 13.61 15.09
N PHE A 945 -12.57 13.06 14.94
CA PHE A 945 -13.24 12.30 16.00
C PHE A 945 -12.73 10.88 16.19
N TRP A 946 -11.78 10.42 15.35
CA TRP A 946 -10.94 9.28 15.73
C TRP A 946 -9.75 9.80 16.55
N GLY A 947 -10.03 10.31 17.75
CA GLY A 947 -9.02 10.98 18.59
C GLY A 947 -7.90 10.04 19.05
N SER A 948 -8.17 8.75 19.15
CA SER A 948 -7.19 7.72 19.55
C SER A 948 -6.30 7.20 18.41
N VAL A 949 -6.44 7.70 17.17
CA VAL A 949 -5.59 7.28 16.05
C VAL A 949 -4.21 7.94 16.14
N ASP A 950 -3.16 7.12 16.19
CA ASP A 950 -1.78 7.58 16.21
C ASP A 950 -1.05 7.26 14.89
N THR A 951 0.16 7.79 14.76
CA THR A 951 1.01 7.55 13.59
C THR A 951 1.31 6.06 13.40
N THR A 952 1.45 5.30 14.48
CA THR A 952 1.69 3.85 14.43
C THR A 952 0.55 3.14 13.73
N LEU A 953 -0.69 3.34 14.19
CA LEU A 953 -1.87 2.70 13.62
C LEU A 953 -2.11 3.15 12.17
N MET A 954 -1.89 4.44 11.86
CA MET A 954 -1.95 4.94 10.49
C MET A 954 -0.94 4.24 9.57
N ALA A 955 0.30 4.05 10.05
CA ALA A 955 1.35 3.37 9.29
C ALA A 955 1.02 1.89 9.06
N GLU A 956 0.44 1.20 10.03
CA GLU A 956 0.01 -0.20 9.87
C GLU A 956 -1.16 -0.34 8.89
N LEU A 957 -2.16 0.55 8.97
CA LEU A 957 -3.29 0.58 8.02
C LEU A 957 -2.81 0.87 6.60
N LEU A 958 -1.91 1.84 6.42
CA LEU A 958 -1.28 2.08 5.13
C LEU A 958 -0.46 0.89 4.65
N SER A 959 0.33 0.27 5.54
CA SER A 959 1.20 -0.85 5.16
C SER A 959 0.40 -2.03 4.63
N THR A 960 -0.71 -2.34 5.30
CA THR A 960 -1.62 -3.41 4.90
C THR A 960 -2.40 -3.06 3.63
N GLY A 961 -2.84 -1.81 3.47
CA GLY A 961 -3.53 -1.36 2.27
C GLY A 961 -2.62 -1.30 1.04
N LEU A 962 -1.39 -0.82 1.18
CA LEU A 962 -0.40 -0.68 0.10
C LEU A 962 0.35 -1.98 -0.23
N GLY A 963 0.41 -2.93 0.71
CA GLY A 963 1.19 -4.17 0.56
C GLY A 963 2.71 -3.97 0.66
N ARG A 964 3.15 -2.83 1.21
CA ARG A 964 4.55 -2.51 1.51
C ARG A 964 4.66 -1.92 2.90
N GLN A 965 5.81 -2.04 3.54
CA GLN A 965 6.01 -1.42 4.84
C GLN A 965 6.05 0.11 4.74
N VAL A 966 5.32 0.76 5.65
CA VAL A 966 5.40 2.18 6.00
C VAL A 966 5.67 2.25 7.50
N SER A 967 6.64 3.04 7.93
CA SER A 967 6.96 3.21 9.35
C SER A 967 6.28 4.46 9.92
N ALA A 968 6.08 4.50 11.25
CA ALA A 968 5.59 5.69 11.92
C ALA A 968 6.56 6.87 11.73
N ASP A 969 7.86 6.64 11.83
CA ASP A 969 8.89 7.66 11.60
C ASP A 969 8.80 8.30 10.20
N ASP A 970 8.46 7.53 9.17
CA ASP A 970 8.27 8.06 7.81
C ASP A 970 7.06 8.99 7.74
N LEU A 971 5.99 8.63 8.45
CA LEU A 971 4.78 9.45 8.54
C LEU A 971 5.03 10.72 9.36
N ASP A 972 5.72 10.65 10.49
CA ASP A 972 6.05 11.81 11.31
C ASP A 972 6.88 12.83 10.50
N LYS A 973 7.88 12.35 9.74
CA LYS A 973 8.63 13.17 8.78
C LYS A 973 7.73 13.77 7.70
N THR A 974 6.70 13.06 7.27
CA THR A 974 5.73 13.55 6.29
C THR A 974 4.88 14.68 6.85
N GLY A 975 4.37 14.55 8.08
CA GLY A 975 3.65 15.63 8.76
C GLY A 975 4.50 16.89 8.89
N GLU A 976 5.75 16.74 9.32
CA GLU A 976 6.69 17.86 9.42
C GLU A 976 7.02 18.47 8.04
N ARG A 977 7.17 17.65 7.00
CA ARG A 977 7.38 18.10 5.61
C ARG A 977 6.24 18.94 5.09
N VAL A 978 4.99 18.51 5.28
CA VAL A 978 3.79 19.26 4.87
C VAL A 978 3.76 20.62 5.57
N TRP A 979 3.99 20.64 6.89
CA TRP A 979 3.96 21.88 7.67
C TRP A 979 5.01 22.90 7.20
N ASN A 980 6.24 22.43 6.91
CA ASN A 980 7.30 23.30 6.41
C ASN A 980 7.06 23.75 4.96
N LEU A 981 6.48 22.90 4.10
CA LEU A 981 6.14 23.28 2.72
C LEU A 981 5.14 24.43 2.70
N ILE A 982 4.12 24.34 3.54
CA ILE A 982 3.14 25.40 3.72
C ILE A 982 3.78 26.67 4.27
N ARG A 983 4.66 26.55 5.28
CA ARG A 983 5.36 27.71 5.83
C ARG A 983 6.17 28.44 4.75
N LEU A 984 6.89 27.72 3.89
CA LEU A 984 7.60 28.32 2.77
C LEU A 984 6.65 29.04 1.81
N TYR A 985 5.55 28.41 1.41
CA TYR A 985 4.57 29.06 0.53
C TYR A 985 4.02 30.36 1.14
N ASN A 986 3.64 30.32 2.43
CA ASN A 986 3.12 31.49 3.11
C ASN A 986 4.17 32.60 3.27
N LEU A 987 5.44 32.26 3.53
CA LEU A 987 6.53 33.24 3.55
C LEU A 987 6.70 33.91 2.18
N ALA A 988 6.66 33.15 1.09
CA ALA A 988 6.69 33.71 -0.26
C ALA A 988 5.44 34.54 -0.59
N ALA A 989 4.29 34.21 0.01
CA ALA A 989 3.05 34.97 -0.09
C ALA A 989 3.02 36.22 0.82
N GLY A 990 4.11 36.48 1.59
CA GLY A 990 4.28 37.67 2.41
C GLY A 990 3.97 37.50 3.91
N PHE A 991 3.64 36.29 4.38
CA PHE A 991 3.35 36.03 5.79
C PHE A 991 4.62 35.65 6.56
N THR A 992 5.03 36.52 7.46
CA THR A 992 6.28 36.44 8.21
C THR A 992 6.04 36.15 9.70
N ALA A 993 7.09 36.15 10.51
CA ALA A 993 6.98 36.11 11.97
C ALA A 993 6.15 37.25 12.58
N ALA A 994 5.96 38.37 11.86
CA ALA A 994 5.12 39.48 12.29
C ALA A 994 3.61 39.13 12.25
N ASP A 995 3.23 38.17 11.39
CA ASP A 995 1.84 37.72 11.21
C ASP A 995 1.47 36.56 12.14
N ASP A 996 2.45 35.98 12.82
CA ASP A 996 2.24 34.95 13.84
C ASP A 996 1.86 35.59 15.18
N VAL A 997 0.74 36.31 15.21
CA VAL A 997 0.22 37.05 16.37
C VAL A 997 -1.28 36.80 16.58
N LEU A 998 -1.79 37.18 17.74
CA LEU A 998 -3.23 37.26 18.01
C LEU A 998 -3.73 38.69 17.82
N SER A 999 -5.04 38.85 17.60
CA SER A 999 -5.66 40.17 17.51
C SER A 999 -5.52 41.00 18.78
N GLU A 1000 -5.64 42.32 18.62
CA GLU A 1000 -5.57 43.27 19.73
C GLU A 1000 -6.58 42.99 20.84
N LYS A 1001 -7.77 42.48 20.49
CA LYS A 1001 -8.78 42.09 21.47
C LYS A 1001 -8.23 41.05 22.45
N MET A 1002 -7.58 40.01 21.94
CA MET A 1002 -7.03 38.93 22.77
C MET A 1002 -5.83 39.40 23.59
N ALA A 1003 -5.04 40.31 23.03
CA ALA A 1003 -3.81 40.80 23.64
C ALA A 1003 -4.03 41.90 24.70
N LYS A 1004 -5.06 42.74 24.53
CA LYS A 1004 -5.25 43.96 25.33
C LYS A 1004 -6.54 43.96 26.17
N LYS A 1005 -7.60 43.26 25.75
CA LYS A 1005 -8.88 43.26 26.48
C LYS A 1005 -8.98 42.07 27.42
N ALA A 1006 -9.11 42.35 28.71
CA ALA A 1006 -9.25 41.33 29.73
C ALA A 1006 -10.55 40.53 29.55
N LEU A 1007 -10.44 39.19 29.64
CA LEU A 1007 -11.60 38.31 29.70
C LEU A 1007 -12.43 38.61 30.95
N LYS A 1008 -13.76 38.59 30.82
CA LYS A 1008 -14.67 38.82 31.95
C LYS A 1008 -15.33 37.53 32.42
N GLY A 1009 -15.39 37.34 33.74
CA GLY A 1009 -16.05 36.23 34.39
C GLY A 1009 -15.32 34.88 34.25
N GLY A 1010 -15.77 33.91 35.04
CA GLY A 1010 -15.20 32.55 35.07
C GLY A 1010 -13.81 32.46 35.73
N PRO A 1011 -13.17 31.27 35.68
CA PRO A 1011 -11.85 31.00 36.28
C PRO A 1011 -10.69 31.86 35.78
N HIS A 1012 -10.86 32.54 34.64
CA HIS A 1012 -9.81 33.30 33.96
C HIS A 1012 -10.12 34.80 33.85
N ASP A 1013 -11.01 35.30 34.71
CA ASP A 1013 -11.35 36.73 34.81
C ASP A 1013 -10.09 37.60 34.96
N GLY A 1014 -10.05 38.70 34.20
CA GLY A 1014 -8.92 39.63 34.18
C GLY A 1014 -7.76 39.23 33.27
N ARG A 1015 -7.76 38.04 32.66
CA ARG A 1015 -6.63 37.57 31.84
C ARG A 1015 -6.60 38.16 30.43
N VAL A 1016 -5.38 38.32 29.93
CA VAL A 1016 -5.03 38.64 28.53
C VAL A 1016 -3.89 37.72 28.07
N ILE A 1017 -3.66 37.61 26.76
CA ILE A 1017 -2.42 37.04 26.21
C ILE A 1017 -1.45 38.17 25.92
N SER A 1018 -0.54 38.47 26.85
CA SER A 1018 0.39 39.59 26.66
C SER A 1018 1.33 39.36 25.47
N ALA A 1019 1.82 40.44 24.88
CA ALA A 1019 2.77 40.34 23.77
C ALA A 1019 4.07 39.64 24.20
N GLU A 1020 4.51 39.84 25.45
CA GLU A 1020 5.72 39.23 25.98
C GLU A 1020 5.61 37.69 26.07
N ILE A 1021 4.49 37.18 26.62
CA ILE A 1021 4.32 35.73 26.77
C ILE A 1021 4.13 35.04 25.41
N LEU A 1022 3.44 35.69 24.47
CA LEU A 1022 3.27 35.16 23.12
C LEU A 1022 4.62 35.11 22.37
N GLU A 1023 5.43 36.17 22.49
CA GLU A 1023 6.75 36.21 21.86
C GLU A 1023 7.71 35.20 22.48
N GLU A 1024 7.68 35.00 23.80
CA GLU A 1024 8.43 33.91 24.47
C GLU A 1024 8.09 32.54 23.87
N MET A 1025 6.80 32.24 23.72
CA MET A 1025 6.33 31.00 23.11
C MET A 1025 6.76 30.87 21.65
N LYS A 1026 6.68 31.95 20.85
CA LYS A 1026 7.07 31.96 19.43
C LYS A 1026 8.55 31.71 19.24
N VAL A 1027 9.42 32.40 19.99
CA VAL A 1027 10.87 32.18 19.93
C VAL A 1027 11.19 30.71 20.23
N ARG A 1028 10.53 30.14 21.24
CA ARG A 1028 10.68 28.73 21.57
C ARG A 1028 10.15 27.81 20.47
N TYR A 1029 9.00 28.15 19.88
CA TYR A 1029 8.38 27.41 18.78
C TYR A 1029 9.29 27.37 17.55
N TYR A 1030 9.81 28.52 17.10
CA TYR A 1030 10.73 28.60 15.96
C TYR A 1030 12.03 27.84 16.25
N TYR A 1031 12.59 27.97 17.45
CA TYR A 1031 13.76 27.20 17.84
C TYR A 1031 13.52 25.68 17.72
N LEU A 1032 12.40 25.17 18.25
CA LEU A 1032 12.07 23.74 18.21
C LEU A 1032 11.72 23.24 16.80
N ARG A 1033 11.09 24.08 15.97
CA ARG A 1033 10.87 23.83 14.54
C ARG A 1033 12.15 23.86 13.69
N LYS A 1034 13.28 24.32 14.27
CA LYS A 1034 14.53 24.64 13.57
C LYS A 1034 14.34 25.71 12.50
N TRP A 1035 13.55 26.73 12.81
CA TRP A 1035 13.38 27.94 12.01
C TRP A 1035 14.34 29.04 12.51
N ASP A 1036 14.54 30.08 11.72
CA ASP A 1036 15.22 31.30 12.16
C ASP A 1036 14.25 32.27 12.86
N GLU A 1037 14.74 33.43 13.27
CA GLU A 1037 13.94 34.45 13.97
C GLU A 1037 12.85 35.06 13.07
N GLY A 1038 12.99 35.00 11.74
CA GLY A 1038 11.94 35.35 10.78
C GLY A 1038 10.89 34.25 10.61
N GLY A 1039 11.03 33.13 11.32
CA GLY A 1039 10.19 31.95 11.20
C GLY A 1039 10.41 31.22 9.87
N ARG A 1040 11.58 31.36 9.24
CA ARG A 1040 11.94 30.64 8.03
C ARG A 1040 12.61 29.30 8.38
N PRO A 1041 12.19 28.17 7.79
CA PRO A 1041 12.90 26.91 7.93
C PRO A 1041 14.37 27.04 7.52
N ARG A 1042 15.29 26.62 8.41
CA ARG A 1042 16.74 26.65 8.12
C ARG A 1042 17.12 25.63 7.06
N LYS A 1043 18.22 25.87 6.34
CA LYS A 1043 18.71 24.99 5.26
C LYS A 1043 18.90 23.55 5.73
N GLU A 1044 19.39 23.35 6.96
CA GLU A 1044 19.58 22.02 7.54
C GLU A 1044 18.24 21.27 7.69
N LYS A 1045 17.16 21.97 8.08
CA LYS A 1045 15.82 21.39 8.21
C LYS A 1045 15.21 21.10 6.84
N LEU A 1046 15.42 21.94 5.85
CA LEU A 1046 14.96 21.67 4.47
C LEU A 1046 15.64 20.44 3.89
N HIS A 1047 16.95 20.31 4.07
CA HIS A 1047 17.70 19.13 3.63
C HIS A 1047 17.27 17.86 4.40
N GLU A 1048 17.05 17.95 5.71
CA GLU A 1048 16.52 16.86 6.55
C GLU A 1048 15.18 16.31 6.04
N LEU A 1049 14.32 17.20 5.51
CA LEU A 1049 12.99 16.85 4.99
C LEU A 1049 12.98 16.50 3.49
N GLY A 1050 14.12 16.62 2.79
CA GLY A 1050 14.22 16.39 1.34
C GLY A 1050 13.53 17.47 0.49
N MET A 1051 13.62 18.72 0.93
CA MET A 1051 12.96 19.88 0.34
C MET A 1051 13.95 20.89 -0.30
N ASP A 1052 15.23 20.52 -0.39
CA ASP A 1052 16.34 21.34 -0.84
C ASP A 1052 16.33 21.66 -2.34
N THR A 1053 15.53 20.95 -3.14
CA THR A 1053 15.39 21.19 -4.59
C THR A 1053 14.10 21.93 -4.97
N LEU A 1054 13.31 22.39 -4.01
CA LEU A 1054 12.09 23.14 -4.28
C LEU A 1054 12.45 24.58 -4.68
N SER A 1055 11.92 25.08 -5.80
CA SER A 1055 12.18 26.45 -6.26
C SER A 1055 11.85 27.52 -5.21
N LEU A 1056 10.80 27.31 -4.41
CA LEU A 1056 10.42 28.17 -3.28
C LEU A 1056 11.49 28.28 -2.19
N ALA A 1057 12.38 27.29 -2.06
CA ALA A 1057 13.47 27.35 -1.10
C ALA A 1057 14.59 28.31 -1.55
N ASP A 1058 14.72 28.55 -2.86
CA ASP A 1058 15.72 29.42 -3.49
C ASP A 1058 15.24 30.87 -3.63
N GLU A 1059 13.92 31.09 -3.75
CA GLU A 1059 13.29 32.42 -3.93
C GLU A 1059 13.19 33.24 -2.64
N ILE A 1060 13.04 32.55 -1.50
CA ILE A 1060 13.03 33.13 -0.16
C ILE A 1060 14.47 33.20 0.33
#